data_AF-A0AA38XH84-F1
#
_entry.id   AF-A0AA38XH84-F1
#
_cell.length_a   1.000
_cell.length_b   1.000
_cell.length_c   1.000
_cell.angle_alpha   90.00
_cell.angle_beta   90.00
_cell.angle_gamma   90.00
#
_symmetry.space_group_name_H-M   'P 1'
#
loop_
_entity.id
_entity.type
_entity.pdbx_description
1 polymer ?
#
loop_
_entity_poly.entity_id
_entity_poly.type
_entity_poly.pdbx_seq_one_letter_code
_entity_poly.pdbx_strand_id
1 'polypeptide(L)'
;MFTPRHAPLKEGRSLPGLPYAGPPRRNLRSRQGALAILLLICIPIIYLFTSGAPTSSIQPQTVLPGQSSNSDPVFHPPPNEAPSQQQQQHISPDQAANDLTEARFEAPPADASTQKSQPPTQNSDSAPQVPKQPSKPEFEVEEPVSPGSDDPAARPKSYTSNGNGPGLSGSPKQLSNPSSFSERPKFEKALARVISLLPGEIEGRDLLRAVEGTGKEKLREMGLRVREYKKFFEAWEELHLTFDEEGGSYVRDDVIQYLRHHQHQPVDDEFGETSLAQTIHSYEAYRYFLTKFGQLLFPWTAPYFPDHMTLHSHFKKGGRGIVLTAGDDQAPFLLTIIPTFRNLGCDLPIEIMYLGDSDLSEDYRSDLESLEGVITRDIAQMVHDEGWKLAGWAAKPFAILHSSFREVIFIDADSLFFVNPAILFEDPAYVKTGALFFRDRLIMPENKKRWLQQILPKPISRQVKQSRMWTGDSGHMQESGVVVVDKWRHFIAMLFVTRMNGPDRDGNKEEGRVGVYDMVYGDKETFWLGWELVGDQDYAFHQGDAGTMGTVQPPELDTPKPKLVKKKRPVLDENGQPRHDDNGQEIMEDYESVEEPEPVRPEDLPEPSNYTICAPQLLHLDLDGKPMWFNGWLLDNKFADKKQKKFGKFEHYLIEPRDIREPGAWQLEESNMCCLTTDAALKKDFSKAEKEILDMMIGQAKEVGVAP
;
A
#
# COMPACT_ATOMS: atom_id res chain seq x y z
N MET A 1 19.66 13.89 10.68
CA MET A 1 20.28 14.52 9.49
C MET A 1 20.09 13.56 8.33
N PHE A 2 19.26 13.90 7.35
CA PHE A 2 19.60 14.58 6.08
C PHE A 2 20.13 13.64 4.98
N THR A 3 19.16 13.22 4.14
CA THR A 3 19.22 12.91 2.70
C THR A 3 20.60 12.81 1.99
N PRO A 4 20.85 11.72 1.23
CA PRO A 4 21.96 11.66 0.27
C PRO A 4 21.81 12.73 -0.84
N ARG A 5 22.66 13.76 -0.80
CA ARG A 5 22.75 14.80 -1.84
C ARG A 5 23.75 14.39 -2.95
N HIS A 6 23.38 13.48 -3.83
CA HIS A 6 24.09 13.30 -5.10
C HIS A 6 23.13 13.06 -6.27
N ALA A 7 22.85 14.13 -7.02
CA ALA A 7 22.21 14.03 -8.33
C ALA A 7 23.29 14.06 -9.43
N PRO A 8 23.33 13.07 -10.35
CA PRO A 8 24.06 13.21 -11.61
C PRO A 8 23.43 14.33 -12.46
N LEU A 9 24.25 14.99 -13.29
CA LEU A 9 23.78 15.99 -14.25
C LEU A 9 23.26 15.31 -15.53
N LYS A 10 22.38 16.03 -16.23
CA LYS A 10 21.65 15.62 -17.44
C LYS A 10 22.51 14.89 -18.48
N GLU A 11 21.97 13.81 -19.04
CA GLU A 11 22.05 13.55 -20.48
C GLU A 11 20.65 13.20 -21.04
N GLY A 12 20.53 13.06 -22.36
CA GLY A 12 19.26 13.30 -23.07
C GLY A 12 18.18 12.21 -22.95
N ARG A 13 16.91 12.62 -23.00
CA ARG A 13 15.76 11.72 -23.23
C ARG A 13 15.91 11.03 -24.60
N SER A 14 16.13 9.72 -24.61
CA SER A 14 15.72 8.85 -25.72
C SER A 14 14.21 8.57 -25.63
N LEU A 15 13.56 8.39 -26.77
CA LEU A 15 12.16 7.92 -26.83
C LEU A 15 12.15 6.38 -26.69
N PRO A 16 11.33 5.80 -25.78
CA PRO A 16 11.16 4.34 -25.70
C PRO A 16 10.46 3.79 -26.96
N GLY A 17 10.80 2.55 -27.36
CA GLY A 17 10.00 1.81 -28.36
C GLY A 17 10.72 1.23 -29.58
N LEU A 18 12.06 1.10 -29.59
CA LEU A 18 12.79 0.37 -30.66
C LEU A 18 13.79 -0.64 -30.08
N PRO A 19 13.89 -1.86 -30.63
CA PRO A 19 14.86 -2.87 -30.18
C PRO A 19 16.29 -2.46 -30.55
N TYR A 20 17.19 -2.42 -29.57
CA TYR A 20 18.58 -2.00 -29.78
C TYR A 20 19.47 -3.13 -30.35
N ALA A 21 20.43 -2.77 -31.20
CA ALA A 21 21.20 -3.70 -32.01
C ALA A 21 22.63 -3.94 -31.50
N GLY A 22 22.80 -4.92 -30.62
CA GLY A 22 24.08 -5.60 -30.35
C GLY A 22 25.05 -4.89 -29.36
N PRO A 23 26.09 -5.59 -28.89
CA PRO A 23 26.90 -5.14 -27.75
C PRO A 23 28.06 -4.19 -28.14
N PRO A 24 28.30 -3.11 -27.38
CA PRO A 24 29.50 -2.27 -27.53
C PRO A 24 30.77 -2.98 -27.04
N ARG A 25 31.93 -2.57 -27.57
CA ARG A 25 33.24 -3.20 -27.29
C ARG A 25 33.92 -2.66 -26.02
N ARG A 26 34.76 -3.51 -25.41
CA ARG A 26 35.58 -3.23 -24.20
C ARG A 26 36.32 -1.87 -24.23
N ASN A 27 36.36 -1.24 -23.06
CA ASN A 27 37.06 0.03 -22.77
C ASN A 27 38.55 0.04 -23.14
N LEU A 28 39.01 1.14 -23.76
CA LEU A 28 40.44 1.52 -23.85
C LEU A 28 40.81 2.52 -22.73
N ARG A 29 42.07 2.50 -22.29
CA ARG A 29 42.55 3.29 -21.13
C ARG A 29 42.73 4.79 -21.44
N SER A 30 42.47 5.62 -20.42
CA SER A 30 42.13 7.05 -20.48
C SER A 30 43.29 8.04 -20.71
N ARG A 31 44.23 7.77 -21.63
CA ARG A 31 45.26 8.77 -22.02
C ARG A 31 45.35 9.07 -23.53
N GLN A 32 44.81 8.22 -24.41
CA GLN A 32 44.78 8.50 -25.85
C GLN A 32 43.50 9.24 -26.30
N GLY A 33 42.35 8.96 -25.68
CA GLY A 33 41.08 9.61 -26.03
C GLY A 33 41.09 11.13 -25.87
N ALA A 34 41.72 11.66 -24.81
CA ALA A 34 41.83 13.10 -24.58
C ALA A 34 42.60 13.83 -25.71
N LEU A 35 43.64 13.19 -26.27
CA LEU A 35 44.41 13.72 -27.40
C LEU A 35 43.60 13.73 -28.71
N ALA A 36 42.79 12.69 -28.95
CA ALA A 36 41.89 12.63 -30.10
C ALA A 36 40.79 13.70 -30.03
N ILE A 37 40.17 13.89 -28.85
CA ILE A 37 39.15 14.92 -28.62
C ILE A 37 39.74 16.33 -28.82
N LEU A 38 40.94 16.59 -28.30
CA LEU A 38 41.58 17.90 -28.43
C LEU A 38 41.94 18.23 -29.89
N LEU A 39 42.38 17.26 -30.68
CA LEU A 39 42.58 17.40 -32.13
C LEU A 39 41.25 17.68 -32.87
N LEU A 40 40.18 16.94 -32.54
CA LEU A 40 38.85 17.11 -33.16
C LEU A 40 38.22 18.48 -32.86
N ILE A 41 38.53 19.09 -31.71
CA ILE A 41 38.04 20.43 -31.34
C ILE A 41 38.88 21.53 -32.01
N CYS A 42 40.20 21.39 -32.11
CA CYS A 42 41.06 22.43 -32.68
C CYS A 42 40.91 22.60 -34.20
N ILE A 43 40.67 21.53 -34.96
CA ILE A 43 40.61 21.58 -36.44
C ILE A 43 39.47 22.47 -36.97
N PRO A 44 38.20 22.35 -36.50
CA PRO A 44 37.11 23.24 -36.93
C PRO A 44 37.33 24.71 -36.55
N ILE A 45 37.94 24.97 -35.39
CA ILE A 45 38.18 26.33 -34.90
C ILE A 45 39.17 27.08 -35.81
N ILE A 46 40.23 26.41 -36.26
CA ILE A 46 41.20 26.98 -37.22
C ILE A 46 40.51 27.31 -38.56
N TYR A 47 39.55 26.49 -39.00
CA TYR A 47 38.77 26.76 -40.21
C TYR A 47 37.86 27.99 -40.04
N LEU A 48 37.17 28.10 -38.90
CA LEU A 48 36.28 29.23 -38.58
C LEU A 48 37.00 30.59 -38.52
N PHE A 49 38.28 30.63 -38.13
CA PHE A 49 39.07 31.86 -38.10
C PHE A 49 39.76 32.23 -39.43
N THR A 50 39.60 31.43 -40.50
CA THR A 50 40.26 31.68 -41.79
C THR A 50 39.33 32.05 -42.95
N SER A 51 38.01 31.94 -42.78
CA SER A 51 37.01 32.32 -43.80
C SER A 51 36.14 33.52 -43.39
N GLY A 52 36.53 34.74 -43.81
CA GLY A 52 35.78 35.97 -43.49
C GLY A 52 35.01 36.55 -44.69
N ALA A 53 33.70 36.72 -44.54
CA ALA A 53 32.83 37.54 -45.40
C ALA A 53 31.66 38.12 -44.55
N PRO A 54 31.09 39.30 -44.89
CA PRO A 54 30.45 40.16 -43.89
C PRO A 54 28.95 39.94 -43.65
N THR A 55 28.51 40.38 -42.47
CA THR A 55 27.14 40.36 -41.94
C THR A 55 26.25 41.49 -42.44
N SER A 56 24.94 41.25 -42.52
CA SER A 56 23.88 42.27 -42.48
C SER A 56 22.91 41.98 -41.33
N SER A 57 22.48 43.03 -40.61
CA SER A 57 21.78 42.91 -39.31
C SER A 57 20.41 43.57 -39.31
N ILE A 58 19.39 42.89 -38.77
CA ILE A 58 18.07 43.46 -38.47
C ILE A 58 17.62 42.97 -37.08
N GLN A 59 17.08 43.88 -36.26
CA GLN A 59 16.46 43.57 -34.96
C GLN A 59 14.94 43.35 -35.12
N PRO A 60 14.31 42.47 -34.32
CA PRO A 60 12.85 42.36 -34.25
C PRO A 60 12.23 43.47 -33.39
N GLN A 61 11.02 43.92 -33.74
CA GLN A 61 10.14 44.71 -32.87
C GLN A 61 8.83 43.96 -32.62
N THR A 62 8.27 44.14 -31.43
CA THR A 62 7.09 43.42 -30.93
C THR A 62 5.82 44.25 -31.10
N VAL A 63 4.75 43.68 -31.65
CA VAL A 63 3.39 44.27 -31.66
C VAL A 63 2.32 43.19 -31.43
N LEU A 64 1.31 43.53 -30.64
CA LEU A 64 0.05 42.82 -30.40
C LEU A 64 -1.10 43.86 -30.46
N PRO A 65 -2.37 43.46 -30.54
CA PRO A 65 -2.98 42.55 -31.52
C PRO A 65 -4.18 43.24 -32.22
N GLY A 66 -4.72 42.70 -33.33
CA GLY A 66 -5.95 43.30 -33.86
C GLY A 66 -6.58 42.70 -35.13
N GLN A 67 -7.91 42.71 -35.09
CA GLN A 67 -8.89 42.61 -36.19
C GLN A 67 -9.09 41.24 -36.89
N SER A 68 -10.32 41.09 -37.38
CA SER A 68 -10.92 39.87 -37.92
C SER A 68 -10.97 39.89 -39.44
N SER A 69 -11.00 38.71 -40.06
CA SER A 69 -11.58 38.50 -41.39
C SER A 69 -12.05 37.06 -41.54
N ASN A 70 -13.07 36.83 -42.38
CA ASN A 70 -13.64 35.51 -42.63
C ASN A 70 -12.83 34.76 -43.70
N SER A 71 -12.60 33.46 -43.53
CA SER A 71 -12.65 32.47 -44.65
C SER A 71 -12.45 31.04 -44.14
N ASP A 72 -13.38 30.15 -44.46
CA ASP A 72 -13.20 28.70 -44.33
C ASP A 72 -12.37 28.14 -45.49
N PRO A 73 -11.39 27.26 -45.24
CA PRO A 73 -10.79 26.42 -46.27
C PRO A 73 -11.35 24.99 -46.18
N VAL A 74 -12.21 24.61 -47.13
CA VAL A 74 -12.65 23.22 -47.33
C VAL A 74 -11.46 22.37 -47.80
N PHE A 75 -11.13 21.31 -47.05
CA PHE A 75 -10.10 20.35 -47.45
C PHE A 75 -10.70 19.16 -48.20
N HIS A 76 -10.30 18.98 -49.46
CA HIS A 76 -10.54 17.75 -50.22
C HIS A 76 -9.34 16.79 -50.08
N PRO A 77 -9.55 15.48 -49.87
CA PRO A 77 -8.47 14.49 -49.91
C PRO A 77 -8.05 14.16 -51.36
N PRO A 78 -6.75 14.02 -51.66
CA PRO A 78 -6.28 13.48 -52.94
C PRO A 78 -6.48 11.95 -53.04
N PRO A 79 -6.55 11.38 -54.26
CA PRO A 79 -6.99 10.00 -54.48
C PRO A 79 -5.87 8.94 -54.49
N ASN A 80 -6.28 7.67 -54.42
CA ASN A 80 -5.43 6.49 -54.67
C ASN A 80 -4.99 6.39 -56.14
N GLU A 81 -3.73 6.00 -56.38
CA GLU A 81 -3.33 5.30 -57.61
C GLU A 81 -2.30 4.19 -57.35
N ALA A 82 -2.48 3.09 -58.08
CA ALA A 82 -1.66 1.89 -58.22
C ALA A 82 -2.06 1.25 -59.59
N PRO A 83 -1.54 0.11 -60.08
CA PRO A 83 -0.51 -0.79 -59.54
C PRO A 83 0.53 -1.28 -60.60
N SER A 84 1.47 -2.16 -60.19
CA SER A 84 2.01 -3.27 -61.02
C SER A 84 2.78 -4.23 -60.10
N GLN A 85 2.26 -5.40 -59.74
CA GLN A 85 2.17 -6.67 -60.50
C GLN A 85 3.51 -7.33 -60.85
N GLN A 86 3.79 -8.49 -60.22
CA GLN A 86 3.79 -9.77 -60.94
C GLN A 86 3.67 -11.01 -60.03
N GLN A 87 2.67 -11.84 -60.34
CA GLN A 87 2.56 -13.31 -60.28
C GLN A 87 3.24 -14.09 -59.12
N GLN A 88 2.50 -14.73 -58.21
CA GLN A 88 1.65 -15.95 -58.36
C GLN A 88 2.40 -17.29 -58.53
N GLN A 89 2.17 -18.21 -57.59
CA GLN A 89 1.61 -19.53 -57.87
C GLN A 89 1.01 -20.20 -56.61
N HIS A 90 -0.04 -21.02 -56.80
CA HIS A 90 -0.69 -21.85 -55.77
C HIS A 90 -0.02 -23.23 -55.69
N ILE A 91 -0.21 -23.95 -54.57
CA ILE A 91 -0.57 -25.40 -54.52
C ILE A 91 -0.92 -25.85 -53.09
N SER A 92 -1.94 -26.71 -52.99
CA SER A 92 -2.34 -27.62 -51.89
C SER A 92 -3.18 -28.75 -52.54
N PRO A 93 -3.46 -29.93 -51.93
CA PRO A 93 -3.25 -30.33 -50.52
C PRO A 93 -2.62 -31.75 -50.32
N ASP A 94 -2.72 -32.28 -49.09
CA ASP A 94 -2.67 -33.69 -48.63
C ASP A 94 -1.40 -34.55 -48.81
N GLN A 95 -0.75 -34.94 -47.69
CA GLN A 95 -0.85 -36.30 -47.09
C GLN A 95 0.03 -36.49 -45.82
N ALA A 96 -0.34 -37.48 -44.98
CA ALA A 96 0.30 -37.97 -43.73
C ALA A 96 0.39 -36.95 -42.56
N ALA A 97 -0.12 -37.15 -41.33
CA ALA A 97 -0.49 -38.30 -40.47
C ALA A 97 0.61 -38.82 -39.52
N ASN A 98 0.21 -38.99 -38.25
CA ASN A 98 0.97 -39.47 -37.07
C ASN A 98 2.07 -38.49 -36.56
N ASP A 99 2.27 -38.23 -35.26
CA ASP A 99 1.57 -38.71 -34.04
C ASP A 99 1.28 -37.54 -33.08
N LEU A 100 0.17 -37.64 -32.32
CA LEU A 100 -0.14 -36.80 -31.17
C LEU A 100 -0.65 -37.69 -30.03
N THR A 101 0.14 -37.84 -28.96
CA THR A 101 -0.30 -38.47 -27.71
C THR A 101 -0.71 -37.40 -26.71
N GLU A 102 -2.01 -37.21 -26.52
CA GLU A 102 -2.54 -36.40 -25.42
C GLU A 102 -2.19 -37.03 -24.06
N ALA A 103 -1.94 -36.18 -23.06
CA ALA A 103 -1.97 -36.56 -21.65
C ALA A 103 -2.99 -35.68 -20.93
N ARG A 104 -4.25 -36.12 -20.89
CA ARG A 104 -5.29 -35.49 -20.06
C ARG A 104 -4.97 -35.69 -18.59
N PHE A 105 -5.23 -34.66 -17.79
CA PHE A 105 -5.23 -34.75 -16.33
C PHE A 105 -6.69 -34.90 -15.85
N GLU A 106 -7.02 -36.02 -15.22
CA GLU A 106 -8.35 -36.28 -14.66
C GLU A 106 -8.39 -35.92 -13.16
N ALA A 107 -9.51 -35.37 -12.70
CA ALA A 107 -9.71 -35.02 -11.29
C ALA A 107 -10.23 -36.23 -10.47
N PRO A 108 -9.70 -36.50 -9.27
CA PRO A 108 -10.17 -37.59 -8.42
C PRO A 108 -11.51 -37.24 -7.71
N PRO A 109 -12.36 -38.25 -7.43
CA PRO A 109 -13.70 -38.03 -6.86
C PRO A 109 -13.71 -37.98 -5.31
N ALA A 110 -14.81 -37.50 -4.75
CA ALA A 110 -15.17 -37.67 -3.34
C ALA A 110 -16.19 -38.81 -3.18
N ASP A 111 -16.03 -39.67 -2.15
CA ASP A 111 -16.94 -39.60 -0.98
C ASP A 111 -16.49 -40.46 0.24
N ALA A 112 -17.05 -40.08 1.39
CA ALA A 112 -17.17 -40.75 2.71
C ALA A 112 -16.37 -42.03 3.07
N SER A 113 -15.73 -42.02 4.26
CA SER A 113 -16.32 -42.69 5.45
C SER A 113 -15.55 -42.45 6.77
N THR A 114 -16.23 -42.77 7.89
CA THR A 114 -15.93 -42.50 9.30
C THR A 114 -14.60 -43.00 9.87
N GLN A 115 -13.97 -42.18 10.74
CA GLN A 115 -13.93 -42.42 12.20
C GLN A 115 -13.51 -41.16 12.99
N LYS A 116 -14.12 -40.91 14.16
CA LYS A 116 -13.70 -39.89 15.14
C LYS A 116 -13.31 -40.57 16.46
N SER A 117 -12.08 -40.38 16.91
CA SER A 117 -11.63 -40.74 18.27
C SER A 117 -11.71 -39.53 19.21
N GLN A 118 -12.09 -39.76 20.47
CA GLN A 118 -12.30 -38.71 21.46
C GLN A 118 -11.01 -38.31 22.19
N PRO A 119 -10.88 -37.05 22.66
CA PRO A 119 -10.03 -36.69 23.80
C PRO A 119 -10.73 -37.03 25.14
N PRO A 120 -9.99 -37.28 26.23
CA PRO A 120 -10.55 -37.71 27.52
C PRO A 120 -11.10 -36.57 28.40
N THR A 121 -11.96 -36.92 29.35
CA THR A 121 -12.66 -36.00 30.27
C THR A 121 -12.34 -36.24 31.76
N GLN A 122 -12.13 -35.17 32.53
CA GLN A 122 -12.45 -35.01 33.96
C GLN A 122 -12.23 -33.52 34.34
N ASN A 123 -13.24 -32.80 34.86
CA ASN A 123 -13.60 -32.58 36.28
C ASN A 123 -12.65 -31.60 37.01
N SER A 124 -13.10 -30.60 37.79
CA SER A 124 -14.49 -30.15 38.10
C SER A 124 -14.56 -28.69 38.64
N ASP A 125 -15.79 -28.20 38.85
CA ASP A 125 -16.23 -27.16 39.81
C ASP A 125 -15.63 -25.73 39.80
N SER A 126 -16.43 -24.74 39.35
CA SER A 126 -16.96 -23.62 40.17
C SER A 126 -17.54 -22.48 39.32
N ALA A 127 -18.68 -21.89 39.72
CA ALA A 127 -19.30 -20.72 39.08
C ALA A 127 -19.27 -19.49 40.04
N PRO A 128 -19.44 -18.25 39.53
CA PRO A 128 -20.79 -17.68 39.57
C PRO A 128 -21.20 -16.70 38.44
N GLN A 129 -22.39 -16.97 37.88
CA GLN A 129 -23.48 -16.05 37.44
C GLN A 129 -23.22 -14.75 36.64
N VAL A 130 -24.01 -14.60 35.56
CA VAL A 130 -24.31 -13.34 34.82
C VAL A 130 -25.85 -13.20 34.65
N PRO A 131 -26.44 -11.99 34.63
CA PRO A 131 -27.91 -11.80 34.56
C PRO A 131 -28.58 -12.13 33.21
N LYS A 132 -29.93 -12.23 33.22
CA LYS A 132 -30.77 -12.79 32.14
C LYS A 132 -31.34 -11.76 31.15
N GLN A 133 -31.68 -12.24 29.94
CA GLN A 133 -32.73 -11.67 29.06
C GLN A 133 -34.02 -12.53 29.10
N PRO A 134 -35.22 -11.98 28.78
CA PRO A 134 -36.48 -12.72 28.77
C PRO A 134 -37.05 -13.09 27.37
N SER A 135 -37.24 -14.40 27.16
CA SER A 135 -38.40 -15.10 26.53
C SER A 135 -39.26 -14.48 25.39
N LYS A 136 -39.47 -15.28 24.32
CA LYS A 136 -40.68 -15.30 23.46
C LYS A 136 -41.80 -16.18 24.08
N PRO A 137 -43.02 -16.15 23.51
CA PRO A 137 -43.97 -17.29 23.47
C PRO A 137 -44.30 -17.78 22.03
N GLU A 138 -44.97 -18.93 21.93
CA GLU A 138 -45.51 -19.62 20.72
C GLU A 138 -46.97 -19.15 20.38
N PHE A 139 -47.76 -19.62 19.39
CA PHE A 139 -47.80 -20.79 18.47
C PHE A 139 -48.00 -20.32 16.98
N GLU A 140 -48.58 -20.97 15.95
CA GLU A 140 -49.40 -22.19 15.70
C GLU A 140 -49.28 -22.61 14.19
N VAL A 141 -49.98 -23.67 13.70
CA VAL A 141 -49.89 -24.22 12.31
C VAL A 141 -51.25 -24.68 11.74
N GLU A 142 -51.55 -24.42 10.45
CA GLU A 142 -52.46 -25.26 9.61
C GLU A 142 -52.28 -25.03 8.08
N GLU A 143 -52.73 -25.97 7.23
CA GLU A 143 -52.64 -25.97 5.75
C GLU A 143 -53.95 -25.52 5.05
N PRO A 144 -53.98 -25.44 3.69
CA PRO A 144 -54.94 -26.30 2.99
C PRO A 144 -54.52 -26.90 1.62
N VAL A 145 -54.58 -28.24 1.55
CA VAL A 145 -55.17 -29.12 0.51
C VAL A 145 -55.35 -28.62 -0.94
N SER A 146 -54.91 -29.43 -1.91
CA SER A 146 -55.26 -29.35 -3.35
C SER A 146 -56.13 -30.54 -3.83
N PRO A 147 -56.96 -30.40 -4.89
CA PRO A 147 -57.73 -31.49 -5.50
C PRO A 147 -56.98 -32.20 -6.65
N GLY A 148 -57.20 -33.51 -6.81
CA GLY A 148 -56.90 -34.28 -8.03
C GLY A 148 -58.06 -34.25 -9.04
N SER A 149 -58.01 -34.94 -10.17
CA SER A 149 -56.97 -35.86 -10.70
C SER A 149 -57.01 -35.90 -12.25
N ASP A 150 -55.95 -36.41 -12.88
CA ASP A 150 -56.00 -37.58 -13.79
C ASP A 150 -54.65 -37.80 -14.54
N ASP A 151 -54.32 -39.08 -14.76
CA ASP A 151 -53.08 -39.64 -15.36
C ASP A 151 -53.49 -40.35 -16.70
N PRO A 152 -52.61 -40.90 -17.59
CA PRO A 152 -51.18 -41.18 -17.42
C PRO A 152 -50.24 -40.86 -18.60
N ALA A 153 -48.94 -41.05 -18.35
CA ALA A 153 -47.87 -40.84 -19.31
C ALA A 153 -47.65 -42.01 -20.31
N ALA A 154 -47.24 -41.69 -21.54
CA ALA A 154 -46.52 -42.63 -22.43
C ALA A 154 -45.62 -41.93 -23.46
N ARG A 155 -44.39 -42.44 -23.60
CA ARG A 155 -43.41 -42.26 -24.70
C ARG A 155 -43.10 -43.68 -25.25
N PRO A 156 -42.37 -43.91 -26.37
CA PRO A 156 -41.92 -43.02 -27.47
C PRO A 156 -42.12 -43.66 -28.90
N LYS A 157 -41.50 -43.07 -29.94
CA LYS A 157 -41.17 -43.63 -31.29
C LYS A 157 -42.36 -43.83 -32.28
N SER A 158 -42.18 -43.88 -33.62
CA SER A 158 -41.23 -43.25 -34.58
C SER A 158 -41.60 -43.65 -36.04
N TYR A 159 -41.43 -42.76 -37.04
CA TYR A 159 -41.66 -43.00 -38.49
C TYR A 159 -43.14 -43.26 -38.89
N THR A 160 -43.62 -43.07 -40.14
CA THR A 160 -42.97 -42.82 -41.45
C THR A 160 -43.84 -41.99 -42.44
N SER A 161 -43.20 -41.16 -43.28
CA SER A 161 -43.51 -40.81 -44.69
C SER A 161 -44.91 -40.40 -45.22
N ASN A 162 -44.90 -39.24 -45.90
CA ASN A 162 -45.53 -38.92 -47.22
C ASN A 162 -47.06 -38.74 -47.36
N GLY A 163 -47.48 -37.62 -47.99
CA GLY A 163 -48.84 -37.46 -48.56
C GLY A 163 -49.29 -36.05 -48.95
N ASN A 164 -48.74 -35.47 -50.03
CA ASN A 164 -49.30 -34.36 -50.85
C ASN A 164 -49.65 -32.99 -50.21
N GLY A 165 -49.17 -31.91 -50.83
CA GLY A 165 -49.81 -30.58 -50.81
C GLY A 165 -50.61 -30.33 -52.11
N PRO A 166 -50.89 -29.07 -52.52
CA PRO A 166 -50.55 -27.79 -51.89
C PRO A 166 -51.77 -26.89 -51.59
N GLY A 167 -51.59 -25.84 -50.77
CA GLY A 167 -52.57 -24.77 -50.57
C GLY A 167 -51.92 -23.54 -49.92
N LEU A 168 -52.09 -22.35 -50.51
CA LEU A 168 -51.46 -21.11 -50.04
C LEU A 168 -52.38 -20.29 -49.13
N SER A 169 -51.93 -20.03 -47.91
CA SER A 169 -52.33 -18.84 -47.13
C SER A 169 -51.23 -18.47 -46.13
N GLY A 170 -50.16 -17.86 -46.65
CA GLY A 170 -49.02 -17.44 -45.84
C GLY A 170 -49.29 -16.16 -45.06
N SER A 171 -49.88 -16.26 -43.86
CA SER A 171 -49.82 -15.17 -42.88
C SER A 171 -48.37 -14.95 -42.47
N PRO A 172 -47.82 -13.72 -42.53
CA PRO A 172 -46.44 -13.47 -42.16
C PRO A 172 -46.27 -13.72 -40.66
N LYS A 173 -45.36 -14.62 -40.29
CA LYS A 173 -44.87 -14.70 -38.91
C LYS A 173 -44.22 -13.35 -38.57
N GLN A 174 -44.66 -12.71 -37.49
CA GLN A 174 -43.86 -11.64 -36.90
C GLN A 174 -42.49 -12.20 -36.55
N LEU A 175 -41.44 -11.58 -37.08
CA LEU A 175 -40.13 -11.69 -36.45
C LEU A 175 -40.24 -10.96 -35.11
N SER A 176 -39.81 -11.62 -34.03
CA SER A 176 -39.59 -10.95 -32.75
C SER A 176 -38.51 -9.88 -32.92
N ASN A 177 -38.84 -8.62 -32.62
CA ASN A 177 -37.87 -7.53 -32.68
C ASN A 177 -36.66 -7.84 -31.78
N PRO A 178 -35.41 -7.81 -32.30
CA PRO A 178 -34.22 -8.05 -31.48
C PRO A 178 -33.91 -6.94 -30.45
N SER A 179 -34.64 -5.83 -30.49
CA SER A 179 -34.34 -4.58 -29.78
C SER A 179 -35.23 -4.31 -28.56
N SER A 180 -35.79 -5.35 -27.95
CA SER A 180 -36.49 -5.21 -26.66
C SER A 180 -35.46 -5.09 -25.55
N PHE A 181 -35.05 -3.87 -25.19
CA PHE A 181 -34.55 -3.65 -23.84
C PHE A 181 -35.67 -4.00 -22.85
N SER A 182 -35.35 -4.76 -21.81
CA SER A 182 -36.25 -4.94 -20.67
C SER A 182 -36.16 -3.72 -19.75
N GLU A 183 -37.26 -3.36 -19.10
CA GLU A 183 -37.25 -2.37 -18.02
C GLU A 183 -36.18 -2.68 -16.97
N ARG A 184 -35.52 -1.65 -16.43
CA ARG A 184 -34.49 -1.79 -15.40
C ARG A 184 -34.82 -0.90 -14.19
N PRO A 185 -35.74 -1.30 -13.27
CA PRO A 185 -36.15 -0.44 -12.14
C PRO A 185 -35.02 0.06 -11.24
N LYS A 186 -33.92 -0.70 -11.10
CA LYS A 186 -32.70 -0.26 -10.40
C LYS A 186 -31.98 0.89 -11.14
N PHE A 187 -31.96 0.85 -12.47
CA PHE A 187 -31.32 1.85 -13.32
C PHE A 187 -32.07 3.18 -13.31
N GLU A 188 -33.41 3.18 -13.41
CA GLU A 188 -34.18 4.42 -13.34
C GLU A 188 -33.95 5.16 -12.01
N LYS A 189 -33.90 4.41 -10.91
CA LYS A 189 -33.57 4.97 -9.59
C LYS A 189 -32.14 5.53 -9.54
N ALA A 190 -31.16 4.84 -10.10
CA ALA A 190 -29.78 5.31 -10.17
C ALA A 190 -29.63 6.56 -11.05
N LEU A 191 -30.35 6.61 -12.18
CA LEU A 191 -30.37 7.76 -13.08
C LEU A 191 -31.06 8.96 -12.43
N ALA A 192 -32.19 8.76 -11.76
CA ALA A 192 -32.84 9.79 -10.96
C ALA A 192 -31.92 10.31 -9.84
N ARG A 193 -31.16 9.42 -9.17
CA ARG A 193 -30.11 9.84 -8.20
C ARG A 193 -29.06 10.72 -8.87
N VAL A 194 -28.48 10.30 -9.99
CA VAL A 194 -27.48 11.07 -10.76
C VAL A 194 -28.02 12.45 -11.16
N ILE A 195 -29.23 12.53 -11.73
CA ILE A 195 -29.86 13.80 -12.13
C ILE A 195 -30.14 14.68 -10.89
N SER A 196 -30.64 14.10 -9.79
CA SER A 196 -30.91 14.85 -8.54
C SER A 196 -29.66 15.38 -7.84
N LEU A 197 -28.48 14.81 -8.15
CA LEU A 197 -27.19 15.23 -7.62
C LEU A 197 -26.44 16.20 -8.54
N LEU A 198 -26.94 16.54 -9.73
CA LEU A 198 -26.26 17.48 -10.63
C LEU A 198 -26.12 18.86 -9.95
N PRO A 199 -24.89 19.34 -9.64
CA PRO A 199 -24.73 20.59 -8.89
C PRO A 199 -25.16 21.81 -9.71
N GLY A 200 -25.60 22.86 -9.02
CA GLY A 200 -25.97 24.11 -9.66
C GLY A 200 -24.78 24.81 -10.33
N GLU A 201 -25.02 25.70 -11.30
CA GLU A 201 -23.97 26.36 -12.10
C GLU A 201 -22.88 27.07 -11.25
N ILE A 202 -23.27 27.61 -10.08
CA ILE A 202 -22.36 28.27 -9.14
C ILE A 202 -21.54 27.22 -8.36
N GLU A 203 -22.23 26.25 -7.74
CA GLU A 203 -21.64 25.16 -6.95
C GLU A 203 -20.66 24.31 -7.79
N GLY A 204 -21.05 23.95 -9.02
CA GLY A 204 -20.20 23.24 -9.96
C GLY A 204 -18.95 24.03 -10.36
N ARG A 205 -19.03 25.38 -10.45
CA ARG A 205 -17.84 26.23 -10.66
C ARG A 205 -16.93 26.28 -9.44
N ASP A 206 -17.49 26.39 -8.23
CA ASP A 206 -16.70 26.46 -7.00
C ASP A 206 -15.98 25.14 -6.71
N LEU A 207 -16.62 23.99 -6.99
CA LEU A 207 -16.02 22.65 -6.91
C LEU A 207 -14.95 22.39 -7.99
N LEU A 208 -15.08 23.00 -9.18
CA LEU A 208 -14.10 22.90 -10.27
C LEU A 208 -13.00 23.98 -10.25
N ARG A 209 -13.07 24.99 -9.37
CA ARG A 209 -11.97 25.94 -9.12
C ARG A 209 -10.77 25.21 -8.51
N ALA A 210 -9.55 25.61 -8.88
CA ALA A 210 -8.34 25.08 -8.26
C ALA A 210 -8.28 25.31 -6.75
N VAL A 211 -7.75 24.33 -5.99
CA VAL A 211 -7.57 24.46 -4.54
C VAL A 211 -6.36 25.34 -4.24
N GLU A 212 -6.63 26.59 -3.88
CA GLU A 212 -5.64 27.59 -3.48
C GLU A 212 -5.12 27.36 -2.04
N GLY A 213 -3.97 27.95 -1.72
CA GLY A 213 -3.35 27.84 -0.41
C GLY A 213 -2.47 26.60 -0.24
N THR A 214 -2.13 26.29 1.02
CA THR A 214 -1.13 25.28 1.37
C THR A 214 -1.39 24.70 2.77
N GLY A 215 -0.60 23.71 3.21
CA GLY A 215 -0.66 23.17 4.57
C GLY A 215 -2.03 22.64 4.99
N LYS A 216 -2.42 22.92 6.25
CA LYS A 216 -3.66 22.44 6.88
C LYS A 216 -4.91 22.88 6.12
N GLU A 217 -4.92 24.12 5.67
CA GLU A 217 -6.05 24.76 5.01
C GLU A 217 -6.31 24.09 3.65
N LYS A 218 -5.25 23.82 2.87
CA LYS A 218 -5.33 23.03 1.63
C LYS A 218 -5.75 21.59 1.89
N LEU A 219 -5.15 20.94 2.90
CA LEU A 219 -5.41 19.53 3.24
C LEU A 219 -6.89 19.32 3.64
N ARG A 220 -7.45 20.25 4.43
CA ARG A 220 -8.86 20.27 4.80
C ARG A 220 -9.78 20.45 3.59
N GLU A 221 -9.52 21.46 2.77
CA GLU A 221 -10.33 21.78 1.59
C GLU A 221 -10.31 20.63 0.58
N MET A 222 -9.15 20.00 0.37
CA MET A 222 -9.04 18.82 -0.50
C MET A 222 -9.83 17.63 0.08
N GLY A 223 -9.74 17.36 1.39
CA GLY A 223 -10.55 16.32 2.04
C GLY A 223 -12.07 16.57 1.93
N LEU A 224 -12.51 17.82 2.06
CA LEU A 224 -13.91 18.20 1.83
C LEU A 224 -14.33 17.98 0.36
N ARG A 225 -13.51 18.40 -0.61
CA ARG A 225 -13.81 18.18 -2.04
C ARG A 225 -13.81 16.70 -2.42
N VAL A 226 -12.94 15.89 -1.83
CA VAL A 226 -12.95 14.43 -2.07
C VAL A 226 -14.19 13.76 -1.42
N ARG A 227 -14.70 14.28 -0.30
CA ARG A 227 -16.02 13.85 0.25
C ARG A 227 -17.16 14.15 -0.71
N GLU A 228 -17.15 15.30 -1.38
CA GLU A 228 -18.15 15.61 -2.42
C GLU A 228 -17.94 14.72 -3.65
N TYR A 229 -16.70 14.56 -4.13
CA TYR A 229 -16.35 13.65 -5.22
C TYR A 229 -16.82 12.22 -4.97
N LYS A 230 -16.68 11.70 -3.73
CA LYS A 230 -17.20 10.39 -3.31
C LYS A 230 -18.69 10.26 -3.60
N LYS A 231 -19.53 11.22 -3.19
CA LYS A 231 -20.99 11.19 -3.42
C LYS A 231 -21.35 11.14 -4.91
N PHE A 232 -20.63 11.90 -5.74
CA PHE A 232 -20.86 11.92 -7.19
C PHE A 232 -20.38 10.63 -7.85
N PHE A 233 -19.20 10.13 -7.47
CA PHE A 233 -18.63 8.89 -7.99
C PHE A 233 -19.53 7.69 -7.63
N GLU A 234 -19.99 7.56 -6.39
CA GLU A 234 -20.90 6.49 -5.94
C GLU A 234 -22.26 6.49 -6.66
N ALA A 235 -22.72 7.64 -7.15
CA ALA A 235 -23.95 7.74 -7.95
C ALA A 235 -23.70 7.34 -9.41
N TRP A 236 -22.53 7.72 -9.94
CA TRP A 236 -22.07 7.28 -11.26
C TRP A 236 -21.82 5.77 -11.30
N GLU A 237 -21.27 5.21 -10.24
CA GLU A 237 -21.07 3.77 -10.03
C GLU A 237 -22.41 3.02 -10.00
N GLU A 238 -23.38 3.46 -9.18
CA GLU A 238 -24.72 2.86 -9.10
C GLU A 238 -25.45 2.83 -10.47
N LEU A 239 -25.16 3.80 -11.35
CA LEU A 239 -25.75 3.90 -12.69
C LEU A 239 -25.01 3.06 -13.75
N HIS A 240 -23.67 3.05 -13.74
CA HIS A 240 -22.87 2.50 -14.84
C HIS A 240 -22.23 1.14 -14.56
N LEU A 241 -21.88 0.88 -13.30
CA LEU A 241 -21.21 -0.36 -12.93
C LEU A 241 -22.22 -1.50 -12.94
N THR A 242 -21.88 -2.57 -13.64
CA THR A 242 -22.74 -3.74 -13.79
C THR A 242 -21.92 -5.01 -13.61
N PHE A 243 -22.57 -6.08 -13.14
CA PHE A 243 -21.92 -7.38 -12.95
C PHE A 243 -22.59 -8.42 -13.82
N ASP A 244 -21.79 -9.25 -14.49
CA ASP A 244 -22.25 -10.47 -15.17
C ASP A 244 -22.49 -11.63 -14.18
N GLU A 245 -23.00 -12.76 -14.68
CA GLU A 245 -23.28 -13.96 -13.87
C GLU A 245 -22.01 -14.61 -13.29
N GLU A 246 -20.84 -14.37 -13.90
CA GLU A 246 -19.53 -14.79 -13.42
C GLU A 246 -18.91 -13.75 -12.45
N GLY A 247 -19.66 -12.72 -12.05
CA GLY A 247 -19.23 -11.64 -11.17
C GLY A 247 -18.22 -10.67 -11.77
N GLY A 248 -18.01 -10.69 -13.09
CA GLY A 248 -17.17 -9.74 -13.82
C GLY A 248 -17.83 -8.37 -13.88
N SER A 249 -17.05 -7.32 -13.64
CA SER A 249 -17.54 -5.94 -13.66
C SER A 249 -17.36 -5.31 -15.03
N TYR A 250 -18.44 -4.81 -15.62
CA TYR A 250 -18.40 -4.00 -16.84
C TYR A 250 -19.06 -2.63 -16.63
N VAL A 251 -18.43 -1.61 -17.20
CA VAL A 251 -18.95 -0.23 -17.23
C VAL A 251 -19.83 -0.12 -18.47
N ARG A 252 -21.14 0.08 -18.31
CA ARG A 252 -22.04 0.30 -19.46
C ARG A 252 -21.85 1.71 -20.03
N ASP A 253 -22.10 1.85 -21.33
CA ASP A 253 -22.22 3.16 -22.00
C ASP A 253 -23.46 3.20 -22.93
N ASP A 254 -24.53 2.48 -22.53
CA ASP A 254 -25.80 2.34 -23.27
C ASP A 254 -26.90 3.32 -22.81
N VAL A 255 -26.58 4.29 -21.93
CA VAL A 255 -27.58 5.14 -21.23
C VAL A 255 -28.47 5.93 -22.18
N ILE A 256 -27.89 6.60 -23.16
CA ILE A 256 -28.63 7.46 -24.11
C ILE A 256 -29.47 6.60 -25.06
N GLN A 257 -28.97 5.42 -25.43
CA GLN A 257 -29.64 4.44 -26.26
C GLN A 257 -30.83 3.85 -25.51
N TYR A 258 -30.64 3.42 -24.26
CA TYR A 258 -31.68 2.93 -23.36
C TYR A 258 -32.80 3.97 -23.18
N LEU A 259 -32.46 5.23 -22.88
CA LEU A 259 -33.44 6.31 -22.70
C LEU A 259 -34.32 6.55 -23.94
N ARG A 260 -33.71 6.47 -25.13
CA ARG A 260 -34.43 6.60 -26.41
C ARG A 260 -35.40 5.45 -26.71
N HIS A 261 -35.21 4.26 -26.11
CA HIS A 261 -36.11 3.13 -26.31
C HIS A 261 -37.32 3.17 -25.34
N HIS A 262 -37.11 3.49 -24.06
CA HIS A 262 -38.17 3.36 -23.05
C HIS A 262 -39.21 4.49 -23.08
N GLN A 263 -38.86 5.70 -23.52
CA GLN A 263 -39.85 6.77 -23.68
C GLN A 263 -40.92 6.50 -24.77
N HIS A 264 -40.78 5.44 -25.57
CA HIS A 264 -41.82 5.02 -26.51
C HIS A 264 -42.92 4.13 -25.89
N GLN A 265 -42.86 3.86 -24.57
CA GLN A 265 -43.97 3.29 -23.82
C GLN A 265 -44.64 4.39 -22.97
N PRO A 266 -45.74 5.01 -23.43
CA PRO A 266 -46.54 5.89 -22.60
C PRO A 266 -47.24 5.04 -21.52
N VAL A 267 -46.86 5.26 -20.27
CA VAL A 267 -47.63 4.85 -19.09
C VAL A 267 -48.33 6.10 -18.57
N ASP A 268 -49.63 5.99 -18.26
CA ASP A 268 -50.50 7.13 -17.99
C ASP A 268 -50.09 7.98 -16.78
N ASP A 269 -50.53 9.25 -16.80
CA ASP A 269 -50.40 10.33 -15.80
C ASP A 269 -49.86 9.97 -14.40
N GLU A 270 -48.71 10.59 -14.03
CA GLU A 270 -48.61 11.43 -12.81
C GLU A 270 -47.26 12.16 -12.65
N PHE A 271 -46.18 11.70 -13.29
CA PHE A 271 -44.86 12.37 -13.23
C PHE A 271 -44.65 13.36 -14.39
N GLY A 272 -44.54 14.65 -14.05
CA GLY A 272 -44.47 15.75 -15.02
C GLY A 272 -43.32 15.65 -16.03
N GLU A 273 -43.62 16.01 -17.28
CA GLU A 273 -42.81 15.79 -18.49
C GLU A 273 -41.39 16.40 -18.44
N THR A 274 -40.44 15.68 -17.84
CA THR A 274 -39.02 15.95 -18.05
C THR A 274 -38.64 15.41 -19.43
N SER A 275 -38.68 16.28 -20.44
CA SER A 275 -38.44 15.91 -21.84
C SER A 275 -37.13 15.13 -22.05
N LEU A 276 -37.10 14.24 -23.05
CA LEU A 276 -35.93 13.40 -23.36
C LEU A 276 -34.61 14.18 -23.41
N ALA A 277 -34.65 15.35 -24.06
CA ALA A 277 -33.52 16.24 -24.20
C ALA A 277 -33.04 16.75 -22.83
N GLN A 278 -33.95 17.14 -21.94
CA GLN A 278 -33.58 17.60 -20.60
C GLN A 278 -32.92 16.48 -19.77
N THR A 279 -33.45 15.26 -19.82
CA THR A 279 -32.85 14.08 -19.15
C THR A 279 -31.45 13.77 -19.69
N ILE A 280 -31.26 13.79 -21.01
CA ILE A 280 -29.95 13.57 -21.65
C ILE A 280 -28.97 14.70 -21.31
N HIS A 281 -29.38 15.97 -21.42
CA HIS A 281 -28.52 17.11 -21.10
C HIS A 281 -28.07 17.09 -19.62
N SER A 282 -28.95 16.74 -18.68
CA SER A 282 -28.58 16.60 -17.27
C SER A 282 -27.59 15.45 -17.05
N TYR A 283 -27.76 14.31 -17.73
CA TYR A 283 -26.81 13.19 -17.70
C TYR A 283 -25.43 13.56 -18.29
N GLU A 284 -25.40 14.22 -19.45
CA GLU A 284 -24.16 14.65 -20.12
C GLU A 284 -23.42 15.73 -19.32
N ALA A 285 -24.15 16.70 -18.75
CA ALA A 285 -23.60 17.70 -17.85
C ALA A 285 -22.97 17.05 -16.60
N TYR A 286 -23.60 16.01 -16.05
CA TYR A 286 -23.06 15.24 -14.93
C TYR A 286 -21.77 14.51 -15.31
N ARG A 287 -21.75 13.81 -16.45
CA ARG A 287 -20.56 13.12 -16.98
C ARG A 287 -19.39 14.09 -17.13
N TYR A 288 -19.65 15.26 -17.72
CA TYR A 288 -18.66 16.32 -17.89
C TYR A 288 -18.14 16.83 -16.53
N PHE A 289 -19.04 17.18 -15.61
CA PHE A 289 -18.68 17.66 -14.27
C PHE A 289 -17.83 16.64 -13.50
N LEU A 290 -18.29 15.40 -13.38
CA LEU A 290 -17.58 14.33 -12.65
C LEU A 290 -16.19 14.07 -13.25
N THR A 291 -16.09 14.03 -14.59
CA THR A 291 -14.81 13.84 -15.29
C THR A 291 -13.84 15.00 -14.96
N LYS A 292 -14.33 16.25 -15.00
CA LYS A 292 -13.49 17.42 -14.68
C LYS A 292 -13.13 17.49 -13.20
N PHE A 293 -14.01 17.07 -12.30
CA PHE A 293 -13.74 17.08 -10.86
C PHE A 293 -12.73 15.97 -10.49
N GLY A 294 -12.84 14.79 -11.11
CA GLY A 294 -11.84 13.72 -11.00
C GLY A 294 -10.47 14.14 -11.52
N GLN A 295 -10.41 14.77 -12.70
CA GLN A 295 -9.18 15.31 -13.30
C GLN A 295 -8.54 16.41 -12.45
N LEU A 296 -9.33 17.24 -11.76
CA LEU A 296 -8.81 18.28 -10.86
C LEU A 296 -8.16 17.70 -9.59
N LEU A 297 -8.79 16.68 -9.01
CA LEU A 297 -8.36 16.08 -7.75
C LEU A 297 -7.20 15.10 -7.95
N PHE A 298 -7.29 14.20 -8.93
CA PHE A 298 -6.39 13.06 -9.12
C PHE A 298 -5.86 12.93 -10.57
N PRO A 299 -5.20 13.96 -11.14
CA PRO A 299 -4.81 13.98 -12.56
C PRO A 299 -3.82 12.87 -12.99
N TRP A 300 -3.08 12.26 -12.06
CA TRP A 300 -1.98 11.33 -12.35
C TRP A 300 -2.41 9.90 -12.73
N THR A 301 -3.70 9.57 -12.60
CA THR A 301 -4.25 8.24 -12.94
C THR A 301 -4.41 8.04 -14.44
N ALA A 302 -4.59 9.14 -15.18
CA ALA A 302 -4.73 9.17 -16.62
C ALA A 302 -3.39 9.49 -17.31
N PRO A 303 -3.13 8.96 -18.53
CA PRO A 303 -4.03 8.15 -19.36
C PRO A 303 -3.92 6.64 -19.13
N TYR A 304 -3.07 6.17 -18.20
CA TYR A 304 -2.88 4.73 -17.94
C TYR A 304 -4.20 4.02 -17.58
N PHE A 305 -5.03 4.66 -16.77
CA PHE A 305 -6.47 4.41 -16.74
C PHE A 305 -7.21 5.62 -17.33
N PRO A 306 -8.16 5.45 -18.26
CA PRO A 306 -8.84 6.56 -18.92
C PRO A 306 -9.73 7.37 -17.96
N ASP A 307 -10.28 6.69 -16.94
CA ASP A 307 -11.05 7.29 -15.85
C ASP A 307 -11.00 6.41 -14.58
N HIS A 308 -11.54 6.97 -13.49
CA HIS A 308 -11.58 6.30 -12.19
C HIS A 308 -12.60 5.14 -12.12
N MET A 309 -13.59 5.09 -13.00
CA MET A 309 -14.57 3.99 -13.04
C MET A 309 -13.91 2.73 -13.59
N THR A 310 -13.09 2.89 -14.63
CA THR A 310 -12.24 1.86 -15.23
C THR A 310 -11.23 1.35 -14.19
N LEU A 311 -10.49 2.26 -13.53
CA LEU A 311 -9.53 1.92 -12.46
C LEU A 311 -10.19 1.14 -11.31
N HIS A 312 -11.34 1.59 -10.81
CA HIS A 312 -12.04 0.91 -9.72
C HIS A 312 -12.56 -0.46 -10.14
N SER A 313 -13.17 -0.56 -11.32
CA SER A 313 -13.70 -1.83 -11.86
C SER A 313 -12.62 -2.91 -11.97
N HIS A 314 -11.38 -2.54 -12.33
CA HIS A 314 -10.24 -3.46 -12.42
C HIS A 314 -10.00 -4.25 -11.12
N PHE A 315 -10.25 -3.64 -9.96
CA PHE A 315 -10.05 -4.31 -8.67
C PHE A 315 -11.10 -5.38 -8.36
N LYS A 316 -12.23 -5.50 -9.08
CA LYS A 316 -13.33 -6.39 -8.65
C LYS A 316 -12.92 -7.85 -8.52
N LYS A 317 -12.17 -8.34 -9.52
CA LYS A 317 -11.68 -9.72 -9.63
C LYS A 317 -10.18 -9.87 -9.30
N GLY A 318 -9.51 -8.83 -8.80
CA GLY A 318 -8.06 -8.84 -8.57
C GLY A 318 -7.54 -9.81 -7.49
N GLY A 319 -8.42 -10.37 -6.65
CA GLY A 319 -8.03 -11.35 -5.62
C GLY A 319 -7.09 -10.79 -4.54
N ARG A 320 -6.31 -11.68 -3.93
CA ARG A 320 -5.38 -11.39 -2.82
C ARG A 320 -3.93 -11.46 -3.30
N GLY A 321 -3.08 -10.57 -2.81
CA GLY A 321 -1.64 -10.60 -3.10
C GLY A 321 -0.81 -9.68 -2.21
N ILE A 322 0.51 -9.83 -2.30
CA ILE A 322 1.50 -9.02 -1.58
C ILE A 322 2.08 -7.97 -2.54
N VAL A 323 2.26 -6.75 -2.05
CA VAL A 323 2.89 -5.65 -2.80
C VAL A 323 4.15 -5.20 -2.08
N LEU A 324 5.24 -5.09 -2.82
CA LEU A 324 6.55 -4.65 -2.36
C LEU A 324 7.00 -3.45 -3.19
N THR A 325 7.93 -2.64 -2.67
CA THR A 325 8.64 -1.61 -3.45
C THR A 325 10.13 -1.75 -3.25
N ALA A 326 10.91 -1.73 -4.33
CA ALA A 326 12.37 -1.82 -4.28
C ALA A 326 13.04 -1.16 -5.49
N GLY A 327 14.15 -0.49 -5.23
CA GLY A 327 15.24 -0.30 -6.20
C GLY A 327 16.41 -1.26 -5.93
N ASP A 328 17.52 -1.09 -6.64
CA ASP A 328 18.75 -1.91 -6.54
C ASP A 328 19.27 -2.06 -5.10
N ASP A 329 19.18 -1.00 -4.28
CA ASP A 329 19.58 -1.03 -2.86
C ASP A 329 18.66 -1.90 -1.97
N GLN A 330 17.43 -2.19 -2.43
CA GLN A 330 16.44 -3.01 -1.71
C GLN A 330 16.30 -4.43 -2.29
N ALA A 331 16.70 -4.67 -3.54
CA ALA A 331 16.60 -6.00 -4.16
C ALA A 331 17.26 -7.13 -3.33
N PRO A 332 18.46 -6.95 -2.71
CA PRO A 332 19.03 -7.96 -1.81
C PRO A 332 18.19 -8.28 -0.56
N PHE A 333 17.36 -7.34 -0.12
CA PHE A 333 16.43 -7.55 0.98
C PHE A 333 15.23 -8.38 0.48
N LEU A 334 14.69 -8.04 -0.70
CA LEU A 334 13.56 -8.77 -1.30
C LEU A 334 13.92 -10.24 -1.63
N LEU A 335 15.12 -10.46 -2.18
CA LEU A 335 15.71 -11.79 -2.42
C LEU A 335 15.87 -12.63 -1.14
N THR A 336 15.79 -12.03 0.05
CA THR A 336 15.82 -12.73 1.35
C THR A 336 14.41 -12.95 1.93
N ILE A 337 13.55 -11.93 1.93
CA ILE A 337 12.22 -12.04 2.57
C ILE A 337 11.25 -12.90 1.78
N ILE A 338 11.34 -12.91 0.45
CA ILE A 338 10.41 -13.67 -0.40
C ILE A 338 10.59 -15.19 -0.21
N PRO A 339 11.82 -15.77 -0.25
CA PRO A 339 12.03 -17.16 0.15
C PRO A 339 11.61 -17.45 1.59
N THR A 340 11.79 -16.50 2.52
CA THR A 340 11.30 -16.62 3.90
C THR A 340 9.77 -16.75 3.94
N PHE A 341 9.02 -15.96 3.16
CA PHE A 341 7.57 -16.08 3.06
C PHE A 341 7.14 -17.42 2.46
N ARG A 342 7.83 -17.93 1.44
CA ARG A 342 7.56 -19.28 0.87
C ARG A 342 7.84 -20.38 1.90
N ASN A 343 8.92 -20.30 2.66
CA ASN A 343 9.25 -21.23 3.75
C ASN A 343 8.22 -21.20 4.91
N LEU A 344 7.54 -20.07 5.11
CA LEU A 344 6.42 -19.93 6.05
C LEU A 344 5.07 -20.41 5.46
N GLY A 345 5.07 -20.99 4.25
CA GLY A 345 3.88 -21.52 3.58
C GLY A 345 3.01 -20.45 2.92
N CYS A 346 3.54 -19.28 2.60
CA CYS A 346 2.82 -18.24 1.87
C CYS A 346 2.86 -18.53 0.35
N ASP A 347 1.71 -18.76 -0.26
CA ASP A 347 1.51 -19.03 -1.68
C ASP A 347 1.04 -17.79 -2.49
N LEU A 348 0.78 -16.67 -1.80
CA LEU A 348 0.25 -15.45 -2.41
C LEU A 348 1.14 -14.93 -3.57
N PRO A 349 0.55 -14.43 -4.67
CA PRO A 349 1.27 -13.73 -5.73
C PRO A 349 1.86 -12.41 -5.20
N ILE A 350 2.99 -12.00 -5.77
CA ILE A 350 3.78 -10.85 -5.33
C ILE A 350 4.03 -9.90 -6.51
N GLU A 351 3.67 -8.62 -6.35
CA GLU A 351 4.06 -7.55 -7.27
C GLU A 351 5.13 -6.66 -6.64
N ILE A 352 6.29 -6.57 -7.29
CA ILE A 352 7.39 -5.67 -6.92
C ILE A 352 7.31 -4.42 -7.79
N MET A 353 6.95 -3.31 -7.17
CA MET A 353 6.63 -2.07 -7.86
C MET A 353 7.83 -1.09 -7.76
N TYR A 354 8.35 -0.63 -8.89
CA TYR A 354 9.58 0.19 -8.97
C TYR A 354 9.40 1.46 -9.84
N LEU A 355 10.38 2.37 -9.86
CA LEU A 355 10.31 3.67 -10.57
C LEU A 355 11.31 3.79 -11.74
N GLY A 356 11.12 2.97 -12.77
CA GLY A 356 11.93 2.93 -13.99
C GLY A 356 13.30 2.24 -13.84
N ASP A 357 13.99 2.03 -14.96
CA ASP A 357 15.25 1.25 -15.02
C ASP A 357 16.43 1.86 -14.22
N SER A 358 16.29 3.11 -13.75
CA SER A 358 17.27 3.79 -12.88
C SER A 358 17.02 3.58 -11.38
N ASP A 359 15.88 2.97 -11.03
CA ASP A 359 15.50 2.61 -9.66
C ASP A 359 15.80 1.12 -9.46
N LEU A 360 15.27 0.25 -10.35
CA LEU A 360 15.53 -1.19 -10.35
C LEU A 360 16.04 -1.67 -11.72
N SER A 361 17.25 -2.22 -11.72
CA SER A 361 17.98 -2.71 -12.90
C SER A 361 17.36 -3.96 -13.55
N GLU A 362 17.76 -4.27 -14.79
CA GLU A 362 17.30 -5.48 -15.51
C GLU A 362 17.81 -6.77 -14.85
N ASP A 363 19.06 -6.78 -14.38
CA ASP A 363 19.65 -7.93 -13.67
C ASP A 363 18.86 -8.27 -12.40
N TYR A 364 18.61 -7.30 -11.50
CA TYR A 364 17.84 -7.55 -10.29
C TYR A 364 16.36 -7.88 -10.55
N ARG A 365 15.75 -7.35 -11.63
CA ARG A 365 14.41 -7.80 -12.05
C ARG A 365 14.42 -9.28 -12.42
N SER A 366 15.39 -9.71 -13.22
CA SER A 366 15.54 -11.13 -13.60
C SER A 366 15.80 -12.03 -12.39
N ASP A 367 16.60 -11.58 -11.42
CA ASP A 367 16.83 -12.34 -10.18
C ASP A 367 15.56 -12.44 -9.33
N LEU A 368 14.79 -11.36 -9.20
CA LEU A 368 13.54 -11.33 -8.42
C LEU A 368 12.40 -12.12 -9.08
N GLU A 369 12.26 -12.04 -10.41
CA GLU A 369 11.25 -12.79 -11.18
C GLU A 369 11.61 -14.28 -11.36
N SER A 370 12.82 -14.69 -10.97
CA SER A 370 13.17 -16.11 -10.82
C SER A 370 12.51 -16.78 -9.61
N LEU A 371 11.99 -15.99 -8.66
CA LEU A 371 11.31 -16.46 -7.47
C LEU A 371 9.83 -16.79 -7.75
N GLU A 372 9.34 -17.88 -7.15
CA GLU A 372 7.99 -18.38 -7.39
C GLU A 372 6.91 -17.33 -7.08
N GLY A 373 6.07 -17.04 -8.08
CA GLY A 373 4.91 -16.14 -7.94
C GLY A 373 5.25 -14.65 -7.86
N VAL A 374 6.45 -14.23 -8.27
CA VAL A 374 6.89 -12.82 -8.32
C VAL A 374 6.81 -12.25 -9.73
N ILE A 375 6.32 -11.01 -9.87
CA ILE A 375 6.50 -10.18 -11.07
C ILE A 375 6.95 -8.76 -10.68
N THR A 376 7.73 -8.09 -11.52
CA THR A 376 8.10 -6.68 -11.36
C THR A 376 7.27 -5.77 -12.26
N ARG A 377 6.94 -4.56 -11.81
CA ARG A 377 6.09 -3.61 -12.54
C ARG A 377 6.54 -2.16 -12.35
N ASP A 378 6.75 -1.46 -13.46
CA ASP A 378 7.20 -0.06 -13.46
C ASP A 378 6.05 0.93 -13.21
N ILE A 379 6.03 1.55 -12.03
CA ILE A 379 5.09 2.61 -11.65
C ILE A 379 5.27 3.85 -12.54
N ALA A 380 6.48 4.12 -13.07
CA ALA A 380 6.75 5.30 -13.90
C ALA A 380 6.02 5.29 -15.25
N GLN A 381 5.52 4.13 -15.71
CA GLN A 381 4.61 4.04 -16.86
C GLN A 381 3.13 4.26 -16.49
N MET A 382 2.80 4.27 -15.19
CA MET A 382 1.43 4.24 -14.67
C MET A 382 0.99 5.52 -13.99
N VAL A 383 1.93 6.36 -13.55
CA VAL A 383 1.67 7.57 -12.75
C VAL A 383 2.24 8.80 -13.44
N HIS A 384 1.38 9.74 -13.80
CA HIS A 384 1.79 11.02 -14.39
C HIS A 384 2.16 12.04 -13.31
N ASP A 385 3.46 12.11 -12.98
CA ASP A 385 4.00 12.95 -11.89
C ASP A 385 4.38 14.40 -12.29
N GLU A 386 3.86 14.88 -13.42
CA GLU A 386 4.20 16.21 -13.95
C GLU A 386 3.88 17.35 -12.96
N GLY A 387 4.86 18.24 -12.75
CA GLY A 387 4.80 19.33 -11.78
C GLY A 387 5.22 18.94 -10.36
N TRP A 388 5.48 17.66 -10.09
CA TRP A 388 6.03 17.14 -8.84
C TRP A 388 7.10 16.07 -9.15
N LYS A 389 7.33 15.11 -8.24
CA LYS A 389 8.07 13.87 -8.55
C LYS A 389 7.63 12.73 -7.62
N LEU A 390 7.39 11.53 -8.13
CA LEU A 390 7.25 10.31 -7.33
C LEU A 390 8.64 9.75 -6.97
N ALA A 391 8.92 9.57 -5.67
CA ALA A 391 10.22 9.09 -5.16
C ALA A 391 10.14 8.65 -3.68
N GLY A 392 10.96 7.65 -3.30
CA GLY A 392 11.10 7.21 -1.90
C GLY A 392 9.80 6.67 -1.31
N TRP A 393 9.56 6.93 -0.02
CA TRP A 393 8.36 6.45 0.71
C TRP A 393 7.02 6.83 0.05
N ALA A 394 7.00 7.89 -0.76
CA ALA A 394 5.83 8.26 -1.54
C ALA A 394 5.39 7.19 -2.54
N ALA A 395 6.24 6.23 -2.91
CA ALA A 395 5.90 5.15 -3.84
C ALA A 395 4.84 4.19 -3.26
N LYS A 396 4.85 3.89 -1.95
CA LYS A 396 4.03 2.83 -1.36
C LYS A 396 2.52 2.94 -1.68
N PRO A 397 1.86 4.10 -1.53
CA PRO A 397 0.42 4.19 -1.81
C PRO A 397 0.08 4.05 -3.30
N PHE A 398 1.01 4.42 -4.20
CA PHE A 398 0.84 4.26 -5.64
C PHE A 398 1.10 2.80 -6.06
N ALA A 399 2.10 2.14 -5.47
CA ALA A 399 2.32 0.70 -5.60
C ALA A 399 1.08 -0.09 -5.16
N ILE A 400 0.50 0.25 -4.00
CA ILE A 400 -0.77 -0.32 -3.54
C ILE A 400 -1.86 -0.03 -4.56
N LEU A 401 -2.12 1.23 -4.93
CA LEU A 401 -3.21 1.58 -5.85
C LEU A 401 -3.11 0.86 -7.21
N HIS A 402 -1.96 0.94 -7.88
CA HIS A 402 -1.77 0.43 -9.25
C HIS A 402 -1.44 -1.08 -9.35
N SER A 403 -1.26 -1.77 -8.22
CA SER A 403 -1.14 -3.23 -8.21
C SER A 403 -2.39 -3.93 -8.80
N SER A 404 -2.24 -5.12 -9.38
CA SER A 404 -3.39 -5.84 -9.98
C SER A 404 -4.40 -6.34 -8.95
N PHE A 405 -3.96 -6.60 -7.72
CA PHE A 405 -4.76 -7.21 -6.66
C PHE A 405 -5.93 -6.35 -6.20
N ARG A 406 -6.90 -6.99 -5.52
CA ARG A 406 -7.99 -6.31 -4.82
C ARG A 406 -7.63 -6.07 -3.36
N GLU A 407 -7.36 -7.16 -2.66
CA GLU A 407 -6.94 -7.22 -1.27
C GLU A 407 -5.41 -7.29 -1.26
N VAL A 408 -4.77 -6.23 -0.76
CA VAL A 408 -3.32 -6.05 -0.76
C VAL A 408 -2.78 -6.14 0.66
N ILE A 409 -1.76 -6.96 0.89
CA ILE A 409 -0.80 -6.76 1.98
C ILE A 409 0.41 -6.04 1.39
N PHE A 410 0.61 -4.77 1.72
CA PHE A 410 1.86 -4.08 1.46
C PHE A 410 2.89 -4.42 2.55
N ILE A 411 4.14 -4.66 2.16
CA ILE A 411 5.25 -4.92 3.09
C ILE A 411 6.47 -4.09 2.66
N ASP A 412 7.09 -3.36 3.59
CA ASP A 412 8.37 -2.69 3.34
C ASP A 412 9.50 -3.70 3.14
N ALA A 413 10.47 -3.37 2.29
CA ALA A 413 11.58 -4.26 1.95
C ALA A 413 12.41 -4.74 3.16
N ASP A 414 12.36 -4.06 4.31
CA ASP A 414 13.04 -4.45 5.54
C ASP A 414 12.13 -4.92 6.68
N SER A 415 10.88 -5.26 6.36
CA SER A 415 9.93 -5.92 7.25
C SER A 415 9.93 -7.44 7.06
N LEU A 416 10.04 -8.21 8.15
CA LEU A 416 10.04 -9.68 8.15
C LEU A 416 8.95 -10.25 9.05
N PHE A 417 8.54 -11.50 8.79
CA PHE A 417 7.39 -12.15 9.45
C PHE A 417 7.79 -13.46 10.15
N PHE A 418 7.23 -13.70 11.34
CA PHE A 418 7.34 -14.97 12.07
C PHE A 418 6.26 -16.00 11.68
N VAL A 419 5.24 -15.57 10.93
CA VAL A 419 4.09 -16.38 10.50
C VAL A 419 3.78 -16.10 9.02
N ASN A 420 2.99 -16.96 8.36
CA ASN A 420 2.53 -16.70 6.99
C ASN A 420 1.82 -15.32 6.90
N PRO A 421 2.31 -14.35 6.11
CA PRO A 421 1.70 -13.02 6.02
C PRO A 421 0.22 -13.03 5.64
N ALA A 422 -0.24 -14.06 4.90
CA ALA A 422 -1.63 -14.21 4.49
C ALA A 422 -2.63 -14.24 5.66
N ILE A 423 -2.19 -14.57 6.88
CA ILE A 423 -3.03 -14.54 8.09
C ILE A 423 -3.65 -13.16 8.35
N LEU A 424 -3.02 -12.08 7.87
CA LEU A 424 -3.52 -10.71 8.02
C LEU A 424 -4.84 -10.46 7.26
N PHE A 425 -5.16 -11.26 6.24
CA PHE A 425 -6.46 -11.21 5.58
C PHE A 425 -7.58 -11.88 6.38
N GLU A 426 -7.24 -12.68 7.39
CA GLU A 426 -8.16 -13.36 8.30
C GLU A 426 -8.27 -12.67 9.67
N ASP A 427 -7.56 -11.54 9.88
CA ASP A 427 -7.67 -10.73 11.09
C ASP A 427 -9.12 -10.25 11.28
N PRO A 428 -9.75 -10.44 12.47
CA PRO A 428 -11.15 -10.09 12.68
C PRO A 428 -11.48 -8.60 12.51
N ALA A 429 -10.49 -7.71 12.64
CA ALA A 429 -10.67 -6.30 12.34
C ALA A 429 -10.56 -6.05 10.83
N TYR A 430 -9.58 -6.63 10.12
CA TYR A 430 -9.48 -6.54 8.66
C TYR A 430 -10.74 -7.06 7.95
N VAL A 431 -11.18 -8.29 8.26
CA VAL A 431 -12.39 -8.90 7.65
C VAL A 431 -13.61 -7.98 7.81
N LYS A 432 -13.71 -7.32 8.97
CA LYS A 432 -14.77 -6.35 9.24
C LYS A 432 -14.61 -5.05 8.45
N THR A 433 -13.43 -4.41 8.46
CA THR A 433 -13.22 -3.05 7.96
C THR A 433 -12.85 -3.00 6.47
N GLY A 434 -12.04 -3.93 5.99
CA GLY A 434 -11.33 -3.87 4.72
C GLY A 434 -10.01 -3.09 4.78
N ALA A 435 -9.63 -2.55 5.94
CA ALA A 435 -8.37 -1.83 6.13
C ALA A 435 -7.79 -2.06 7.55
N LEU A 436 -6.56 -2.53 7.61
CA LEU A 436 -5.80 -2.82 8.83
C LEU A 436 -4.42 -2.14 8.79
N PHE A 437 -4.15 -1.35 9.83
CA PHE A 437 -2.92 -0.60 10.02
C PHE A 437 -2.22 -0.99 11.33
N PHE A 438 -0.92 -0.73 11.45
CA PHE A 438 -0.16 -1.00 12.68
C PHE A 438 0.20 0.29 13.41
N ARG A 439 0.42 0.22 14.72
CA ARG A 439 0.79 1.38 15.54
C ARG A 439 2.31 1.55 15.52
N ASP A 440 2.83 2.78 15.54
CA ASP A 440 4.28 3.00 15.77
C ASP A 440 4.63 2.78 17.26
N ARG A 441 5.77 3.29 17.74
CA ARG A 441 6.20 3.29 19.14
C ARG A 441 5.50 4.38 19.97
N LEU A 442 5.33 4.17 21.28
CA LEU A 442 5.02 5.23 22.26
C LEU A 442 6.27 6.06 22.56
N ILE A 443 6.69 6.86 21.57
CA ILE A 443 7.89 7.70 21.64
C ILE A 443 7.56 9.15 21.20
N MET A 444 8.34 10.12 21.68
CA MET A 444 8.17 11.55 21.41
C MET A 444 6.72 12.06 21.65
N PRO A 445 6.30 12.22 22.93
CA PRO A 445 4.97 12.75 23.27
C PRO A 445 4.70 14.13 22.65
N GLU A 446 3.65 14.24 21.84
CA GLU A 446 3.27 15.49 21.16
C GLU A 446 1.74 15.56 20.97
N ASN A 447 1.10 16.59 21.54
CA ASN A 447 -0.36 16.74 21.43
C ASN A 447 -0.78 17.49 20.15
N LYS A 448 -1.05 16.74 19.07
CA LYS A 448 -1.56 17.26 17.79
C LYS A 448 -3.08 17.43 17.74
N LYS A 449 -3.82 17.29 18.85
CA LYS A 449 -5.28 17.48 18.94
C LYS A 449 -5.79 18.74 18.24
N ARG A 450 -5.11 19.88 18.44
CA ARG A 450 -5.49 21.16 17.81
C ARG A 450 -5.26 21.16 16.29
N TRP A 451 -4.24 20.46 15.81
CA TRP A 451 -3.95 20.29 14.38
C TRP A 451 -4.99 19.34 13.73
N LEU A 452 -5.30 18.22 14.38
CA LEU A 452 -6.38 17.31 13.98
C LEU A 452 -7.74 18.02 13.91
N GLN A 453 -8.05 18.88 14.90
CA GLN A 453 -9.24 19.74 14.89
C GLN A 453 -9.24 20.83 13.81
N GLN A 454 -8.10 21.16 13.22
CA GLN A 454 -8.00 22.11 12.11
C GLN A 454 -8.18 21.44 10.75
N ILE A 455 -7.66 20.22 10.55
CA ILE A 455 -7.74 19.53 9.24
C ILE A 455 -8.98 18.65 9.08
N LEU A 456 -9.47 18.01 10.16
CA LEU A 456 -10.54 17.02 10.04
C LEU A 456 -11.94 17.67 10.02
N PRO A 457 -12.84 17.25 9.11
CA PRO A 457 -14.25 17.59 9.17
C PRO A 457 -14.92 17.18 10.49
N LYS A 458 -16.01 17.88 10.84
CA LYS A 458 -16.85 17.52 12.00
C LYS A 458 -18.05 16.68 11.52
N PRO A 459 -18.52 15.70 12.31
CA PRO A 459 -18.01 15.29 13.61
C PRO A 459 -16.74 14.45 13.51
N ILE A 460 -15.73 14.78 14.33
CA ILE A 460 -14.49 14.00 14.42
C ILE A 460 -14.82 12.63 15.04
N SER A 461 -14.27 11.56 14.48
CA SER A 461 -14.62 10.17 14.85
C SER A 461 -14.23 9.80 16.29
N ARG A 462 -14.63 8.60 16.74
CA ARG A 462 -14.11 8.02 17.98
C ARG A 462 -12.66 7.57 17.84
N GLN A 463 -12.28 7.05 16.67
CA GLN A 463 -10.94 6.52 16.39
C GLN A 463 -9.88 7.63 16.53
N VAL A 464 -10.10 8.78 15.89
CA VAL A 464 -9.25 9.97 16.02
C VAL A 464 -9.11 10.41 17.48
N LYS A 465 -10.20 10.42 18.24
CA LYS A 465 -10.19 10.85 19.66
C LYS A 465 -9.46 9.88 20.59
N GLN A 466 -9.14 8.69 20.10
CA GLN A 466 -8.40 7.63 20.78
C GLN A 466 -7.00 7.42 20.17
N SER A 467 -6.59 8.24 19.19
CA SER A 467 -5.25 8.17 18.60
C SER A 467 -4.21 8.87 19.48
N ARG A 468 -2.97 8.36 19.44
CA ARG A 468 -1.82 8.87 20.21
C ARG A 468 -1.55 10.36 19.95
N MET A 469 -1.73 10.79 18.70
CA MET A 469 -1.63 12.18 18.27
C MET A 469 -2.74 13.10 18.83
N TRP A 470 -3.85 12.56 19.33
CA TRP A 470 -4.94 13.35 19.95
C TRP A 470 -4.85 13.39 21.47
N THR A 471 -4.50 12.26 22.10
CA THR A 471 -4.23 12.17 23.54
C THR A 471 -2.94 12.92 23.91
N GLY A 472 -1.90 12.80 23.07
CA GLY A 472 -0.58 13.40 23.26
C GLY A 472 0.53 12.38 23.56
N ASP A 473 0.18 11.09 23.66
CA ASP A 473 1.09 10.01 24.05
C ASP A 473 2.24 9.81 23.05
N SER A 474 2.03 10.19 21.78
CA SER A 474 3.08 10.28 20.75
C SER A 474 2.66 11.23 19.62
N GLY A 475 3.63 11.92 19.04
CA GLY A 475 3.46 12.67 17.78
C GLY A 475 3.25 11.79 16.54
N HIS A 476 3.33 10.46 16.69
CA HIS A 476 3.09 9.44 15.69
C HIS A 476 1.92 8.53 16.11
N MET A 477 1.21 7.96 15.14
CA MET A 477 0.18 6.96 15.37
C MET A 477 0.45 5.67 14.59
N GLN A 478 0.86 5.75 13.33
CA GLN A 478 0.91 4.60 12.42
C GLN A 478 2.34 4.16 12.05
N GLU A 479 2.58 2.85 12.06
CA GLU A 479 3.65 2.21 11.28
C GLU A 479 3.09 1.79 9.91
N SER A 480 3.81 2.09 8.84
CA SER A 480 3.47 1.74 7.45
C SER A 480 4.41 0.71 6.82
N GLY A 481 5.29 0.11 7.63
CA GLY A 481 6.11 -1.04 7.25
C GLY A 481 5.30 -2.30 6.89
N VAL A 482 4.02 -2.36 7.29
CA VAL A 482 2.98 -3.26 6.75
C VAL A 482 1.65 -2.50 6.70
N VAL A 483 0.89 -2.63 5.61
CA VAL A 483 -0.46 -2.03 5.44
C VAL A 483 -1.36 -3.01 4.69
N VAL A 484 -2.58 -3.28 5.20
CA VAL A 484 -3.52 -4.24 4.56
C VAL A 484 -4.79 -3.52 4.12
N VAL A 485 -5.15 -3.60 2.83
CA VAL A 485 -6.28 -2.82 2.24
C VAL A 485 -7.03 -3.61 1.17
N ASP A 486 -8.36 -3.68 1.27
CA ASP A 486 -9.27 -3.99 0.16
C ASP A 486 -9.54 -2.72 -0.65
N LYS A 487 -8.88 -2.59 -1.80
CA LYS A 487 -8.97 -1.42 -2.67
C LYS A 487 -10.36 -1.27 -3.31
N TRP A 488 -11.17 -2.32 -3.36
CA TRP A 488 -12.56 -2.21 -3.82
C TRP A 488 -13.39 -1.37 -2.85
N ARG A 489 -13.23 -1.62 -1.54
CA ARG A 489 -13.97 -0.93 -0.47
C ARG A 489 -13.50 0.51 -0.28
N HIS A 490 -12.19 0.72 -0.33
CA HIS A 490 -11.56 1.99 0.09
C HIS A 490 -10.99 2.82 -1.06
N PHE A 491 -11.51 2.64 -2.29
CA PHE A 491 -10.97 3.25 -3.50
C PHE A 491 -10.73 4.77 -3.39
N ILE A 492 -11.74 5.53 -2.95
CA ILE A 492 -11.64 6.99 -2.82
C ILE A 492 -10.65 7.39 -1.70
N ALA A 493 -10.52 6.58 -0.65
CA ALA A 493 -9.53 6.83 0.39
C ALA A 493 -8.11 6.61 -0.17
N MET A 494 -7.87 5.52 -0.90
CA MET A 494 -6.59 5.26 -1.57
C MET A 494 -6.21 6.35 -2.59
N LEU A 495 -7.15 6.83 -3.41
CA LEU A 495 -6.93 7.99 -4.28
C LEU A 495 -6.44 9.21 -3.46
N PHE A 496 -7.03 9.46 -2.28
CA PHE A 496 -6.62 10.57 -1.44
C PHE A 496 -5.31 10.35 -0.67
N VAL A 497 -4.95 9.10 -0.32
CA VAL A 497 -3.59 8.80 0.16
C VAL A 497 -2.57 9.07 -0.93
N THR A 498 -2.82 8.69 -2.19
CA THR A 498 -1.93 9.05 -3.31
C THR A 498 -1.86 10.56 -3.54
N ARG A 499 -2.95 11.33 -3.35
CA ARG A 499 -2.92 12.81 -3.37
C ARG A 499 -1.92 13.39 -2.38
N MET A 500 -1.96 12.92 -1.13
CA MET A 500 -1.12 13.40 -0.04
C MET A 500 0.36 13.01 -0.18
N ASN A 501 0.65 11.90 -0.85
CA ASN A 501 2.03 11.44 -1.11
C ASN A 501 2.57 11.88 -2.49
N GLY A 502 1.70 12.38 -3.37
CA GLY A 502 2.07 12.94 -4.66
C GLY A 502 2.16 14.47 -4.65
N PRO A 503 1.31 15.19 -5.40
CA PRO A 503 1.46 16.62 -5.66
C PRO A 503 1.30 17.54 -4.43
N ASP A 504 0.72 17.04 -3.33
CA ASP A 504 0.61 17.82 -2.08
C ASP A 504 1.67 17.42 -1.02
N ARG A 505 2.56 16.46 -1.33
CA ARG A 505 3.58 15.93 -0.39
C ARG A 505 4.56 16.98 0.10
N ASP A 506 5.24 17.63 -0.85
CA ASP A 506 6.40 18.48 -0.59
C ASP A 506 5.99 19.96 -0.39
N GLY A 507 6.62 20.61 0.59
CA GLY A 507 6.65 22.07 0.67
C GLY A 507 7.69 22.69 -0.25
N ASN A 508 7.70 24.02 -0.29
CA ASN A 508 8.87 24.81 -0.67
C ASN A 508 8.92 26.06 0.22
N LYS A 509 9.95 26.14 1.07
CA LYS A 509 10.13 27.23 2.04
C LYS A 509 10.40 28.59 1.38
N GLU A 510 10.93 28.61 0.16
CA GLU A 510 11.15 29.84 -0.62
C GLU A 510 9.84 30.38 -1.21
N GLU A 511 8.89 29.50 -1.54
CA GLU A 511 7.53 29.85 -1.98
C GLU A 511 6.56 30.10 -0.81
N GLY A 512 6.98 29.84 0.44
CA GLY A 512 6.08 29.78 1.60
C GLY A 512 5.10 28.60 1.59
N ARG A 513 5.32 27.61 0.71
CA ARG A 513 4.49 26.41 0.52
C ARG A 513 4.82 25.35 1.58
N VAL A 514 3.80 24.81 2.22
CA VAL A 514 3.86 23.76 3.26
C VAL A 514 3.16 22.51 2.72
N GLY A 515 3.92 21.42 2.55
CA GLY A 515 3.39 20.13 2.09
C GLY A 515 2.84 19.28 3.24
N VAL A 516 2.30 18.10 2.91
CA VAL A 516 1.88 17.11 3.90
C VAL A 516 3.07 16.64 4.75
N TYR A 517 4.24 16.39 4.14
CA TYR A 517 5.44 15.92 4.83
C TYR A 517 6.14 17.00 5.69
N ASP A 518 5.70 18.27 5.63
CA ASP A 518 6.08 19.30 6.60
C ASP A 518 5.21 19.26 7.88
N MET A 519 4.11 18.49 7.88
CA MET A 519 3.12 18.41 8.97
C MET A 519 3.07 17.04 9.65
N VAL A 520 3.38 15.97 8.90
CA VAL A 520 3.50 14.60 9.41
C VAL A 520 4.79 13.96 8.90
N TYR A 521 5.27 12.93 9.61
CA TYR A 521 6.54 12.28 9.27
C TYR A 521 6.34 11.22 8.17
N GLY A 522 6.59 11.61 6.92
CA GLY A 522 6.52 10.71 5.77
C GLY A 522 5.09 10.24 5.45
N ASP A 523 5.02 9.07 4.81
CA ASP A 523 3.77 8.42 4.40
C ASP A 523 2.95 7.86 5.57
N LYS A 524 3.62 7.51 6.68
CA LYS A 524 3.06 6.80 7.85
C LYS A 524 1.65 7.22 8.24
N GLU A 525 1.49 8.51 8.58
CA GLU A 525 0.20 9.03 9.05
C GLU A 525 -0.82 9.25 7.93
N THR A 526 -0.40 9.26 6.67
CA THR A 526 -1.27 9.63 5.53
C THR A 526 -2.36 8.60 5.25
N PHE A 527 -2.17 7.33 5.61
CA PHE A 527 -3.17 6.28 5.40
C PHE A 527 -4.42 6.53 6.25
N TRP A 528 -4.33 6.44 7.58
CA TRP A 528 -5.50 6.65 8.46
C TRP A 528 -6.07 8.08 8.40
N LEU A 529 -5.22 9.09 8.18
CA LEU A 529 -5.69 10.46 7.93
C LEU A 529 -6.47 10.55 6.61
N GLY A 530 -6.08 9.80 5.59
CA GLY A 530 -6.76 9.77 4.29
C GLY A 530 -8.20 9.28 4.42
N TRP A 531 -8.37 8.15 5.11
CA TRP A 531 -9.68 7.59 5.48
C TRP A 531 -10.55 8.64 6.21
N GLU A 532 -10.08 9.19 7.33
CA GLU A 532 -10.83 10.18 8.11
C GLU A 532 -11.11 11.50 7.35
N LEU A 533 -10.20 11.93 6.46
CA LEU A 533 -10.40 13.11 5.63
C LEU A 533 -11.46 12.88 4.53
N VAL A 534 -11.51 11.71 3.89
CA VAL A 534 -12.58 11.36 2.92
C VAL A 534 -13.87 10.86 3.58
N GLY A 535 -13.88 10.65 4.90
CA GLY A 535 -15.04 10.15 5.63
C GLY A 535 -15.27 8.65 5.48
N ASP A 536 -14.23 7.91 5.13
CA ASP A 536 -14.18 6.46 5.32
C ASP A 536 -13.71 6.19 6.75
N GLN A 537 -14.53 5.51 7.54
CA GLN A 537 -14.20 5.17 8.94
C GLN A 537 -14.13 3.66 9.16
N ASP A 538 -14.25 2.87 8.09
CA ASP A 538 -14.04 1.43 8.10
C ASP A 538 -12.55 1.14 7.91
N TYR A 539 -11.78 1.47 8.95
CA TYR A 539 -10.40 1.02 9.13
C TYR A 539 -10.19 0.64 10.60
N ALA A 540 -9.15 -0.15 10.87
CA ALA A 540 -8.74 -0.49 12.22
C ALA A 540 -7.22 -0.43 12.37
N PHE A 541 -6.77 -0.12 13.58
CA PHE A 541 -5.42 -0.49 14.01
C PHE A 541 -5.45 -1.91 14.57
N HIS A 542 -4.43 -2.72 14.29
CA HIS A 542 -4.23 -4.03 14.92
C HIS A 542 -4.14 -3.88 16.45
N GLN A 543 -4.63 -4.89 17.19
CA GLN A 543 -4.77 -4.79 18.66
C GLN A 543 -3.69 -5.51 19.45
N GLY A 544 -2.87 -6.36 18.83
CA GLY A 544 -1.63 -6.86 19.43
C GLY A 544 -0.65 -5.73 19.74
N ASP A 545 0.16 -5.92 20.78
CA ASP A 545 1.10 -4.90 21.28
C ASP A 545 2.33 -4.74 20.37
N ALA A 546 3.02 -3.61 20.54
CA ALA A 546 4.33 -3.35 19.93
C ALA A 546 5.46 -3.72 20.91
N GLY A 547 6.70 -3.75 20.43
CA GLY A 547 7.87 -4.08 21.25
C GLY A 547 9.19 -3.96 20.51
N THR A 548 10.26 -4.47 21.13
CA THR A 548 11.59 -4.61 20.52
C THR A 548 12.16 -6.01 20.78
N MET A 549 13.21 -6.37 20.06
CA MET A 549 13.82 -7.71 20.07
C MET A 549 15.35 -7.63 19.99
N GLY A 550 16.04 -8.50 20.73
CA GLY A 550 17.49 -8.48 20.79
C GLY A 550 18.07 -9.25 21.98
N THR A 551 19.22 -8.78 22.47
CA THR A 551 19.81 -9.15 23.76
C THR A 551 19.46 -8.11 24.81
N VAL A 552 19.12 -8.54 26.03
CA VAL A 552 18.98 -7.60 27.15
C VAL A 552 20.33 -6.94 27.45
N GLN A 553 20.31 -5.63 27.76
CA GLN A 553 21.48 -4.96 28.29
C GLN A 553 21.86 -5.59 29.65
N PRO A 554 23.16 -5.61 30.02
CA PRO A 554 23.55 -5.92 31.38
C PRO A 554 22.84 -4.98 32.37
N PRO A 555 22.48 -5.44 33.58
CA PRO A 555 21.97 -4.54 34.60
C PRO A 555 22.95 -3.39 34.85
N GLU A 556 22.45 -2.16 34.96
CA GLU A 556 23.25 -1.07 35.53
C GLU A 556 23.54 -1.42 37.00
N LEU A 557 24.72 -2.00 37.23
CA LEU A 557 25.21 -2.25 38.57
C LEU A 557 25.44 -0.89 39.24
N ASP A 558 24.53 -0.54 40.16
CA ASP A 558 24.62 0.63 41.03
C ASP A 558 25.83 0.43 41.98
N THR A 559 27.03 0.71 41.46
CA THR A 559 28.31 0.34 42.08
C THR A 559 28.36 0.91 43.50
N PRO A 560 28.46 0.08 44.55
CA PRO A 560 28.36 0.58 45.91
C PRO A 560 29.47 1.58 46.18
N LYS A 561 29.11 2.84 46.41
CA LYS A 561 30.07 3.95 46.55
C LYS A 561 31.05 3.62 47.69
N PRO A 562 32.39 3.76 47.47
CA PRO A 562 33.38 3.35 48.45
C PRO A 562 33.14 4.03 49.80
N LYS A 563 33.16 3.24 50.88
CA LYS A 563 32.82 3.74 52.22
C LYS A 563 34.08 4.22 52.91
N LEU A 564 34.08 5.47 53.37
CA LEU A 564 35.06 5.93 54.35
C LEU A 564 34.73 5.29 55.71
N VAL A 565 35.65 4.45 56.18
CA VAL A 565 35.57 3.79 57.49
C VAL A 565 36.74 4.27 58.34
N LYS A 566 36.43 4.83 59.51
CA LYS A 566 37.43 5.24 60.51
C LYS A 566 37.96 4.00 61.21
N LYS A 567 39.27 3.76 61.10
CA LYS A 567 39.98 2.66 61.75
C LYS A 567 41.03 3.24 62.69
N LYS A 568 41.35 2.49 63.74
CA LYS A 568 42.38 2.86 64.70
C LYS A 568 43.68 2.10 64.42
N ARG A 569 44.82 2.78 64.53
CA ARG A 569 46.16 2.17 64.49
C ARG A 569 47.02 2.73 65.63
N PRO A 570 47.98 1.95 66.17
CA PRO A 570 48.89 2.45 67.19
C PRO A 570 49.80 3.54 66.60
N VAL A 571 49.99 4.62 67.34
CA VAL A 571 50.97 5.67 67.05
C VAL A 571 52.36 5.11 67.36
N LEU A 572 53.23 5.05 66.35
CA LEU A 572 54.57 4.49 66.52
C LEU A 572 55.58 5.54 67.02
N ASP A 573 56.65 5.06 67.67
CA ASP A 573 57.82 5.84 68.04
C ASP A 573 58.86 5.92 66.89
N GLU A 574 60.00 6.56 67.15
CA GLU A 574 61.08 6.75 66.18
C GLU A 574 61.80 5.43 65.80
N ASN A 575 61.56 4.35 66.56
CA ASN A 575 62.06 2.99 66.30
C ASN A 575 60.99 2.06 65.67
N GLY A 576 59.77 2.56 65.45
CA GLY A 576 58.65 1.80 64.90
C GLY A 576 57.87 0.94 65.91
N GLN A 577 58.02 1.18 67.22
CA GLN A 577 57.28 0.48 68.27
C GLN A 577 56.03 1.28 68.71
N PRO A 578 54.94 0.63 69.16
CA PRO A 578 53.77 1.33 69.70
C PRO A 578 54.15 2.26 70.86
N ARG A 579 53.68 3.51 70.82
CA ARG A 579 53.75 4.41 71.98
C ARG A 579 52.66 4.05 72.98
N HIS A 580 53.03 3.99 74.24
CA HIS A 580 52.11 3.81 75.36
C HIS A 580 51.92 5.13 76.11
N ASP A 581 50.75 5.30 76.76
CA ASP A 581 50.47 6.41 77.66
C ASP A 581 51.12 6.20 79.05
N ASP A 582 50.96 7.17 79.95
CA ASP A 582 51.50 7.11 81.32
C ASP A 582 50.90 5.96 82.18
N ASN A 583 49.85 5.29 81.70
CA ASN A 583 49.24 4.11 82.32
C ASN A 583 49.64 2.79 81.65
N GLY A 584 50.40 2.83 80.55
CA GLY A 584 50.85 1.66 79.78
C GLY A 584 49.89 1.20 78.67
N GLN A 585 48.84 1.95 78.32
CA GLN A 585 47.97 1.61 77.18
C GLN A 585 48.49 2.18 75.86
N GLU A 586 48.37 1.42 74.77
CA GLU A 586 48.77 1.88 73.43
C GLU A 586 47.97 3.12 72.99
N ILE A 587 48.69 4.15 72.54
CA ILE A 587 48.10 5.37 72.01
C ILE A 587 47.65 5.10 70.58
N MET A 588 46.33 5.13 70.35
CA MET A 588 45.73 4.83 69.05
C MET A 588 45.28 6.12 68.35
N GLU A 589 45.68 6.30 67.08
CA GLU A 589 45.14 7.36 66.22
C GLU A 589 44.04 6.84 65.28
N ASP A 590 43.01 7.67 65.07
CA ASP A 590 41.98 7.44 64.06
C ASP A 590 42.51 7.84 62.67
N TYR A 591 42.43 6.94 61.69
CA TYR A 591 42.68 7.23 60.28
C TYR A 591 41.49 6.80 59.42
N GLU A 592 41.27 7.52 58.32
CA GLU A 592 40.20 7.21 57.37
C GLU A 592 40.72 6.24 56.31
N SER A 593 40.09 5.07 56.24
CA SER A 593 40.34 4.06 55.22
C SER A 593 39.16 3.98 54.27
N VAL A 594 39.43 3.87 52.97
CA VAL A 594 38.40 3.57 51.98
C VAL A 594 38.26 2.05 51.90
N GLU A 595 37.07 1.54 52.17
CA GLU A 595 36.72 0.16 51.87
C GLU A 595 35.97 0.11 50.54
N GLU A 596 36.55 -0.60 49.57
CA GLU A 596 35.86 -0.99 48.34
C GLU A 596 34.89 -2.14 48.65
N PRO A 597 33.71 -2.21 48.00
CA PRO A 597 32.78 -3.32 48.19
C PRO A 597 33.36 -4.62 47.63
N GLU A 598 33.13 -5.74 48.31
CA GLU A 598 33.44 -7.05 47.75
C GLU A 598 32.63 -7.30 46.46
N PRO A 599 33.22 -7.95 45.43
CA PRO A 599 32.55 -8.22 44.17
C PRO A 599 31.44 -9.26 44.36
N VAL A 600 30.18 -8.79 44.37
CA VAL A 600 28.99 -9.65 44.37
C VAL A 600 29.02 -10.54 43.12
N ARG A 601 28.87 -11.87 43.30
CA ARG A 601 28.83 -12.80 42.17
C ARG A 601 27.52 -12.61 41.41
N PRO A 602 27.48 -12.72 40.07
CA PRO A 602 26.24 -12.54 39.31
C PRO A 602 25.10 -13.48 39.74
N GLU A 603 25.44 -14.65 40.26
CA GLU A 603 24.50 -15.66 40.80
C GLU A 603 23.80 -15.24 42.10
N ASP A 604 24.35 -14.27 42.85
CA ASP A 604 23.80 -13.80 44.13
C ASP A 604 22.95 -12.52 43.98
N LEU A 605 22.81 -11.99 42.76
CA LEU A 605 22.00 -10.78 42.49
C LEU A 605 20.51 -11.15 42.36
N PRO A 606 19.58 -10.32 42.89
CA PRO A 606 18.16 -10.48 42.61
C PRO A 606 17.89 -10.20 41.12
N GLU A 607 16.87 -10.85 40.55
CA GLU A 607 16.43 -10.52 39.18
C GLU A 607 16.10 -9.03 39.07
N PRO A 608 16.56 -8.33 38.01
CA PRO A 608 16.26 -6.92 37.84
C PRO A 608 14.76 -6.73 37.57
N SER A 609 14.15 -5.74 38.23
CA SER A 609 12.71 -5.47 38.09
C SER A 609 12.32 -5.07 36.67
N ASN A 610 13.27 -4.45 35.96
CA ASN A 610 13.10 -3.89 34.63
C ASN A 610 14.23 -4.42 33.72
N TYR A 611 13.93 -4.59 32.44
CA TYR A 611 14.90 -4.97 31.41
C TYR A 611 14.91 -3.93 30.30
N THR A 612 16.08 -3.66 29.73
CA THR A 612 16.25 -2.81 28.54
C THR A 612 16.79 -3.63 27.38
N ILE A 613 16.22 -3.44 26.19
CA ILE A 613 16.81 -3.87 24.90
C ILE A 613 16.89 -2.64 24.01
N CYS A 614 18.04 -2.41 23.39
CA CYS A 614 18.26 -1.37 22.38
C CYS A 614 18.51 -2.02 21.03
N ALA A 615 17.68 -1.67 20.05
CA ALA A 615 17.67 -2.30 18.73
C ALA A 615 16.95 -1.38 17.70
N PRO A 616 17.29 -1.45 16.40
CA PRO A 616 16.54 -0.72 15.37
C PRO A 616 15.16 -1.34 15.09
N GLN A 617 14.95 -2.61 15.46
CA GLN A 617 13.73 -3.34 15.16
C GLN A 617 12.49 -2.74 15.87
N LEU A 618 11.34 -2.82 15.20
CA LEU A 618 10.01 -2.63 15.78
C LEU A 618 9.26 -3.95 15.66
N LEU A 619 9.08 -4.64 16.77
CA LEU A 619 8.33 -5.91 16.81
C LEU A 619 6.84 -5.63 16.97
N HIS A 620 6.03 -6.35 16.19
CA HIS A 620 4.58 -6.44 16.36
C HIS A 620 4.18 -7.86 16.75
N LEU A 621 3.31 -7.94 17.75
CA LEU A 621 2.75 -9.19 18.23
C LEU A 621 1.38 -9.47 17.61
N ASP A 622 0.98 -10.73 17.60
CA ASP A 622 -0.39 -11.16 17.28
C ASP A 622 -1.37 -10.88 18.45
N LEU A 623 -2.60 -11.39 18.34
CA LEU A 623 -3.62 -11.26 19.40
C LEU A 623 -3.39 -12.19 20.61
N ASP A 624 -2.50 -13.18 20.49
CA ASP A 624 -2.07 -14.09 21.58
C ASP A 624 -0.83 -13.56 22.33
N GLY A 625 -0.17 -12.51 21.83
CA GLY A 625 1.07 -11.95 22.38
C GLY A 625 2.36 -12.62 21.89
N LYS A 626 2.30 -13.34 20.76
CA LYS A 626 3.46 -13.97 20.10
C LYS A 626 4.06 -13.06 19.03
N PRO A 627 5.35 -13.19 18.69
CA PRO A 627 5.95 -12.49 17.55
C PRO A 627 5.18 -12.77 16.25
N MET A 628 4.76 -11.72 15.54
CA MET A 628 4.04 -11.84 14.27
C MET A 628 4.87 -11.30 13.10
N TRP A 629 5.34 -10.06 13.20
CA TRP A 629 6.22 -9.43 12.21
C TRP A 629 7.04 -8.30 12.83
N PHE A 630 8.12 -7.88 12.18
CA PHE A 630 8.93 -6.75 12.63
C PHE A 630 9.49 -5.92 11.47
N ASN A 631 9.56 -4.59 11.62
CA ASN A 631 10.36 -3.72 10.75
C ASN A 631 11.79 -3.57 11.33
N GLY A 632 12.74 -3.12 10.50
CA GLY A 632 14.08 -2.69 10.95
C GLY A 632 15.23 -3.59 10.50
N TRP A 633 14.96 -4.61 9.68
CA TRP A 633 15.91 -5.61 9.18
C TRP A 633 16.52 -6.58 10.21
N LEU A 634 17.36 -7.52 9.75
CA LEU A 634 18.03 -8.56 10.54
C LEU A 634 19.39 -8.13 11.14
N LEU A 635 19.85 -6.91 10.86
CA LEU A 635 21.18 -6.44 11.26
C LEU A 635 21.16 -5.61 12.54
N ASP A 636 22.29 -5.54 13.23
CA ASP A 636 22.51 -4.66 14.38
C ASP A 636 22.48 -3.18 13.95
N ASN A 637 23.15 -2.85 12.85
CA ASN A 637 23.08 -1.55 12.19
C ASN A 637 23.10 -1.73 10.66
N LYS A 638 21.93 -1.60 10.01
CA LYS A 638 21.80 -1.70 8.54
C LYS A 638 22.53 -0.61 7.75
N PHE A 639 22.91 0.50 8.40
CA PHE A 639 23.64 1.63 7.83
C PHE A 639 25.18 1.51 7.98
N ALA A 640 25.68 0.50 8.69
CA ALA A 640 27.12 0.27 8.81
C ALA A 640 27.76 -0.14 7.46
N ASP A 641 29.06 0.09 7.31
CA ASP A 641 29.85 -0.41 6.18
C ASP A 641 29.68 -1.92 6.00
N LYS A 642 29.70 -2.44 4.76
CA LYS A 642 29.48 -3.88 4.49
C LYS A 642 30.46 -4.82 5.23
N LYS A 643 31.63 -4.33 5.66
CA LYS A 643 32.60 -5.08 6.48
C LYS A 643 32.35 -5.03 7.99
N GLN A 644 31.42 -4.19 8.44
CA GLN A 644 31.09 -3.93 9.84
C GLN A 644 29.67 -4.39 10.20
N LYS A 645 28.76 -4.49 9.22
CA LYS A 645 27.41 -5.08 9.36
C LYS A 645 27.47 -6.44 10.05
N LYS A 646 26.68 -6.66 11.09
CA LYS A 646 26.49 -7.96 11.75
C LYS A 646 25.00 -8.26 11.86
N PHE A 647 24.68 -9.54 11.94
CA PHE A 647 23.33 -9.97 12.31
C PHE A 647 23.05 -9.65 13.77
N GLY A 648 21.83 -9.18 14.05
CA GLY A 648 21.34 -8.99 15.41
C GLY A 648 21.31 -10.32 16.16
N LYS A 649 21.52 -10.27 17.47
CA LYS A 649 21.33 -11.42 18.37
C LYS A 649 19.93 -11.35 18.95
N PHE A 650 19.06 -12.27 18.57
CA PHE A 650 17.65 -12.27 18.96
C PHE A 650 17.38 -13.36 20.01
N GLU A 651 17.70 -13.04 21.27
CA GLU A 651 17.57 -13.96 22.40
C GLU A 651 16.22 -13.78 23.13
N HIS A 652 15.78 -12.52 23.25
CA HIS A 652 14.60 -12.06 23.98
C HIS A 652 13.81 -11.00 23.19
N TYR A 653 12.56 -10.78 23.60
CA TYR A 653 11.77 -9.61 23.19
C TYR A 653 11.12 -8.93 24.40
N LEU A 654 10.93 -7.61 24.29
CA LEU A 654 10.30 -6.77 25.31
C LEU A 654 9.03 -6.15 24.74
N ILE A 655 7.94 -6.19 25.50
CA ILE A 655 6.64 -5.64 25.12
C ILE A 655 6.52 -4.18 25.61
N GLU A 656 5.98 -3.32 24.76
CA GLU A 656 5.66 -1.92 25.06
C GLU A 656 4.69 -1.84 26.27
N PRO A 657 5.08 -1.17 27.38
CA PRO A 657 4.17 -0.98 28.50
C PRO A 657 3.03 -0.05 28.09
N ARG A 658 1.82 -0.36 28.56
CA ARG A 658 0.59 0.40 28.23
C ARG A 658 0.40 1.65 29.09
N ASP A 659 1.24 1.83 30.11
CA ASP A 659 1.31 3.02 30.96
C ASP A 659 2.37 4.03 30.44
N ILE A 660 2.07 5.33 30.58
CA ILE A 660 2.99 6.40 30.20
C ILE A 660 3.98 6.62 31.34
N ARG A 661 5.28 6.49 31.04
CA ARG A 661 6.38 6.54 32.01
C ARG A 661 7.20 7.83 31.88
N GLU A 662 7.86 8.21 32.97
CA GLU A 662 8.84 9.31 33.01
C GLU A 662 10.14 8.80 33.69
N PRO A 663 11.27 8.67 32.96
CA PRO A 663 11.40 8.87 31.51
C PRO A 663 10.55 7.88 30.71
N GLY A 664 10.25 8.24 29.45
CA GLY A 664 9.48 7.40 28.54
C GLY A 664 10.09 6.00 28.37
N ALA A 665 9.22 4.99 28.24
CA ALA A 665 9.64 3.60 28.08
C ALA A 665 10.51 3.39 26.84
N TRP A 666 10.23 4.13 25.76
CA TRP A 666 11.08 4.22 24.58
C TRP A 666 12.03 5.42 24.63
N GLN A 667 13.30 5.18 24.35
CA GLN A 667 14.34 6.19 24.19
C GLN A 667 15.01 6.03 22.81
N LEU A 668 15.22 7.14 22.10
CA LEU A 668 15.84 7.17 20.78
C LEU A 668 17.31 7.56 20.91
N GLU A 669 18.19 6.67 20.47
CA GLU A 669 19.64 6.89 20.41
C GLU A 669 20.08 7.21 18.95
N GLU A 670 21.39 7.26 18.72
CA GLU A 670 21.95 7.48 17.39
C GLU A 670 21.70 6.28 16.43
N SER A 671 21.89 6.50 15.13
CA SER A 671 21.77 5.45 14.08
C SER A 671 20.42 4.71 14.01
N ASN A 672 19.33 5.32 14.49
CA ASN A 672 17.99 4.74 14.64
C ASN A 672 17.93 3.56 15.65
N MET A 673 18.83 3.51 16.63
CA MET A 673 18.72 2.59 17.76
C MET A 673 17.58 3.06 18.68
N CYS A 674 16.63 2.17 18.96
CA CYS A 674 15.52 2.43 19.88
C CYS A 674 15.65 1.51 21.10
N CYS A 675 15.88 2.11 22.26
CA CYS A 675 15.85 1.42 23.55
C CYS A 675 14.42 1.34 24.08
N LEU A 676 13.98 0.16 24.47
CA LEU A 676 12.75 -0.05 25.25
C LEU A 676 13.13 -0.58 26.63
N THR A 677 12.73 0.11 27.68
CA THR A 677 12.79 -0.37 29.07
C THR A 677 11.39 -0.77 29.53
N THR A 678 11.22 -2.01 29.98
CA THR A 678 9.93 -2.57 30.41
C THR A 678 10.09 -3.48 31.64
N ASP A 679 8.99 -3.82 32.30
CA ASP A 679 9.01 -4.63 33.53
C ASP A 679 9.30 -6.11 33.24
N ALA A 680 9.80 -6.86 34.23
CA ALA A 680 10.10 -8.29 34.11
C ALA A 680 8.92 -9.13 33.55
N ALA A 681 7.68 -8.78 33.90
CA ALA A 681 6.47 -9.45 33.37
C ALA A 681 6.25 -9.25 31.85
N LEU A 682 6.81 -8.19 31.27
CA LEU A 682 6.75 -7.82 29.85
C LEU A 682 8.02 -8.18 29.07
N LYS A 683 9.03 -8.77 29.72
CA LYS A 683 10.07 -9.55 29.04
C LYS A 683 9.52 -10.91 28.60
N LYS A 684 9.94 -11.37 27.42
CA LYS A 684 9.69 -12.71 26.88
C LYS A 684 10.96 -13.24 26.22
N ASP A 685 11.04 -14.56 26.10
CA ASP A 685 12.15 -15.27 25.48
C ASP A 685 11.63 -15.92 24.22
N PHE A 686 12.33 -15.76 23.09
CA PHE A 686 11.89 -16.38 21.83
C PHE A 686 11.86 -17.90 21.98
N SER A 687 10.75 -18.51 21.55
CA SER A 687 10.59 -19.96 21.56
C SER A 687 11.57 -20.64 20.60
N LYS A 688 11.72 -21.97 20.72
CA LYS A 688 12.61 -22.72 19.83
C LYS A 688 12.21 -22.56 18.35
N ALA A 689 10.91 -22.54 18.05
CA ALA A 689 10.41 -22.35 16.68
C ALA A 689 10.67 -20.93 16.17
N GLU A 690 10.45 -19.90 16.99
CA GLU A 690 10.79 -18.50 16.62
C GLU A 690 12.29 -18.33 16.35
N LYS A 691 13.16 -18.99 17.13
CA LYS A 691 14.62 -19.00 16.91
C LYS A 691 14.99 -19.73 15.62
N GLU A 692 14.37 -20.88 15.34
CA GLU A 692 14.57 -21.61 14.07
C GLU A 692 14.13 -20.80 12.84
N ILE A 693 13.09 -19.97 12.97
CA ILE A 693 12.65 -19.03 11.92
C ILE A 693 13.63 -17.87 11.75
N LEU A 694 14.15 -17.30 12.84
CA LEU A 694 15.18 -16.25 12.80
C LEU A 694 16.51 -16.76 12.22
N ASP A 695 16.94 -17.97 12.56
CA ASP A 695 18.12 -18.61 11.96
C ASP A 695 17.92 -18.89 10.47
N MET A 696 16.71 -19.27 10.03
CA MET A 696 16.35 -19.41 8.62
C MET A 696 16.44 -18.08 7.86
N MET A 697 15.88 -16.99 8.39
CA MET A 697 16.00 -15.64 7.83
C MET A 697 17.48 -15.20 7.70
N ILE A 698 18.27 -15.42 8.75
CA ILE A 698 19.69 -15.09 8.79
C ILE A 698 20.49 -15.97 7.81
N GLY A 699 20.08 -17.21 7.58
CA GLY A 699 20.62 -18.09 6.54
C GLY A 699 20.43 -17.50 5.14
N GLN A 700 19.19 -17.19 4.76
CA GLN A 700 18.87 -16.58 3.47
C GLN A 700 19.62 -15.24 3.26
N ALA A 701 19.70 -14.39 4.29
CA ALA A 701 20.43 -13.12 4.21
C ALA A 701 21.95 -13.28 3.98
N LYS A 702 22.54 -14.42 4.38
CA LYS A 702 23.94 -14.77 4.10
C LYS A 702 24.13 -15.32 2.69
N GLU A 703 23.18 -16.11 2.20
CA GLU A 703 23.20 -16.65 0.83
C GLU A 703 23.13 -15.53 -0.22
N VAL A 704 22.31 -14.50 0.02
CA VAL A 704 22.25 -13.26 -0.78
C VAL A 704 23.45 -12.31 -0.48
N GLY A 705 24.28 -12.63 0.52
CA GLY A 705 25.51 -11.89 0.84
C GLY A 705 25.27 -10.48 1.37
N VAL A 706 24.17 -10.25 2.11
CA VAL A 706 23.79 -8.93 2.67
C VAL A 706 24.77 -8.47 3.76
N ALA A 707 25.34 -9.42 4.50
CA ALA A 707 26.41 -9.26 5.50
C ALA A 707 27.41 -10.44 5.40
N PRO A 708 28.65 -10.28 5.91
CA PRO A 708 29.70 -11.30 5.85
C PRO A 708 29.54 -12.44 6.88
#